data_AF-A0A3B4DJ16-F1
#
_entry.id   AF-A0A3B4DJ16-F1
#
_cell.length_a   1.000
_cell.length_b   1.000
_cell.length_c   1.000
_cell.angle_alpha   90.00
_cell.angle_beta   90.00
_cell.angle_gamma   90.00
#
_symmetry.space_group_name_H-M   'P 1'
#
loop_
_entity.id
_entity.type
_entity.pdbx_description
1 polymer ?
#
loop_
_entity_poly.entity_id
_entity_poly.type
_entity_poly.pdbx_seq_one_letter_code
_entity_poly.pdbx_strand_id
1 'polypeptide(L)'
;KSAEILQDFTPGDRALHLQLEDGTVLQYPVEGPGQLPPLRNPDILVGENDLTALSYLHEPAVLHNLRVRFVDSRIIYTYCGIILVAVNPYKQLPIYGDAVIHAYSGQNMGDLDPHIFAVAEEAYKQMARNNRNQSIIVSGESGAGKTVSARYAMRYFAMVSKSSSNKRVEDKVLASNPITEAIGNAKTTRNDNSSRFGKYTEISFDRRYQIIGANMRTYLLEKSRVVFQSENERNYHIFYQMCACAEEPEFKSLRLLSADKFNYTCMGGDTEIQGVDDRADMAETRRTFNLLGLKEDFQADVFKMLAAILHLGNVVIKAVGSDQSSISSSGSHLAVFCDLLGVRQENMSRWLCHRRIVLASETVVKPQPRERAINARDALAKHLYAYLFDCVIHKINQSLRVPGKQHSFIGVLDIYGFETFDVNSFEQFCINYANEKLQQQFNLHVFKLEQEEYMKEDIPWTLIDFYDNQPVIDLIEAKMGILDLLDEECLFPQGTDMNWLQKLYNYLGSKPLFEKPRLSSEAFVIQHFADKVEYQCKGFLEKNRDNLYEELVSVMRASKFPLLADFYNEEENNSVIKGVKVKAARSGVKPANKQLRTTVGDKIVKILNSYTPIDDFEKRVAPSFVRKVQALLQEREGSNQLMMDAQYRFQVTFPFCPSTQALELLQVPSSLHLGFLTRI
;
A
#
# COMPACT_ATOMS: atom_id res chain seq x y z
N LYS A 1 -33.73 16.44 1.86
CA LYS A 1 -34.85 16.32 2.83
C LYS A 1 -35.87 15.37 2.24
N SER A 2 -36.50 14.49 3.04
CA SER A 2 -37.58 13.64 2.51
C SER A 2 -38.81 14.51 2.19
N ALA A 3 -39.58 14.09 1.19
CA ALA A 3 -40.80 14.76 0.81
C ALA A 3 -41.83 13.74 0.29
N GLU A 4 -43.11 14.01 0.55
CA GLU A 4 -44.24 13.23 0.06
C GLU A 4 -44.85 13.88 -1.18
N ILE A 5 -45.23 13.06 -2.16
CA ILE A 5 -45.89 13.53 -3.38
C ILE A 5 -47.38 13.75 -3.08
N LEU A 6 -47.87 14.97 -3.31
CA LEU A 6 -49.27 15.33 -3.04
C LEU A 6 -50.20 15.06 -4.22
N GLN A 7 -49.67 14.97 -5.43
CA GLN A 7 -50.42 14.77 -6.67
C GLN A 7 -49.64 13.89 -7.63
N ASP A 8 -50.32 12.97 -8.31
CA ASP A 8 -49.71 12.09 -9.31
C ASP A 8 -48.99 12.90 -10.40
N PHE A 9 -47.78 12.46 -10.75
CA PHE A 9 -47.00 13.07 -11.82
C PHE A 9 -47.40 12.50 -13.18
N THR A 10 -47.73 13.37 -14.13
CA THR A 10 -48.04 12.98 -15.50
C THR A 10 -46.91 13.37 -16.47
N PRO A 11 -46.58 12.53 -17.47
CA PRO A 11 -45.56 12.87 -18.47
C PRO A 11 -45.88 14.19 -19.19
N GLY A 12 -45.04 15.21 -18.97
CA GLY A 12 -45.24 16.57 -19.49
C GLY A 12 -45.38 17.64 -18.41
N ASP A 13 -45.58 17.24 -17.16
CA ASP A 13 -45.59 18.15 -16.02
C ASP A 13 -44.22 18.78 -15.81
N ARG A 14 -44.23 20.09 -15.51
CA ARG A 14 -43.02 20.90 -15.29
C ARG A 14 -42.60 20.98 -13.82
N ALA A 15 -43.41 20.44 -12.90
CA ALA A 15 -43.14 20.47 -11.48
C ALA A 15 -43.81 19.32 -10.72
N LEU A 16 -43.21 18.92 -9.60
CA LEU A 16 -43.78 18.01 -8.61
C LEU A 16 -44.35 18.81 -7.44
N HIS A 17 -45.55 18.47 -7.00
CA HIS A 17 -46.14 19.02 -5.78
C HIS A 17 -45.74 18.16 -4.59
N LEU A 18 -44.85 18.70 -3.75
CA LEU A 18 -44.23 17.96 -2.65
C LEU A 18 -44.56 18.58 -1.29
N GLN A 19 -44.67 17.76 -0.25
CA GLN A 19 -44.73 18.19 1.14
C GLN A 19 -43.50 17.69 1.90
N LEU A 20 -42.79 18.59 2.57
CA LEU A 20 -41.67 18.24 3.45
C LEU A 20 -42.16 17.70 4.80
N GLU A 21 -41.26 17.06 5.54
CA GLU A 21 -41.52 16.56 6.90
C GLU A 21 -41.97 17.65 7.89
N ASP A 22 -41.61 18.92 7.66
CA ASP A 22 -42.05 20.06 8.48
C ASP A 22 -43.43 20.60 8.08
N GLY A 23 -44.11 19.94 7.14
CA GLY A 23 -45.42 20.33 6.61
C GLY A 23 -45.38 21.35 5.48
N THR A 24 -44.20 21.90 5.15
CA THR A 24 -44.05 22.89 4.07
C THR A 24 -44.36 22.26 2.72
N VAL A 25 -45.25 22.90 1.95
CA VAL A 25 -45.58 22.50 0.58
C VAL A 25 -44.72 23.28 -0.41
N LEU A 26 -44.13 22.59 -1.38
CA LEU A 26 -43.30 23.19 -2.43
C LEU A 26 -43.62 22.61 -3.82
N GLN A 27 -43.50 23.44 -4.84
CA GLN A 27 -43.47 23.03 -6.23
C GLN A 27 -42.02 22.84 -6.66
N TYR A 28 -41.61 21.59 -6.83
CA TYR A 28 -40.25 21.24 -7.24
C TYR A 28 -40.17 21.22 -8.77
N PRO A 29 -39.38 22.09 -9.41
CA PRO A 29 -39.27 22.11 -10.86
C PRO A 29 -38.63 20.82 -11.40
N VAL A 30 -39.16 20.30 -12.51
CA VAL A 30 -38.61 19.15 -13.23
C VAL A 30 -38.10 19.64 -14.57
N GLU A 31 -36.78 19.66 -14.76
CA GLU A 31 -36.12 20.25 -15.94
C GLU A 31 -36.15 19.34 -17.19
N GLY A 32 -36.66 18.10 -17.08
CA GLY A 32 -36.93 17.22 -18.22
C GLY A 32 -37.22 15.76 -17.86
N PRO A 33 -37.69 14.94 -18.83
CA PRO A 33 -37.90 13.51 -18.63
C PRO A 33 -36.54 12.83 -18.39
N GLY A 34 -36.31 12.34 -17.17
CA GLY A 34 -35.05 11.71 -16.72
C GLY A 34 -34.40 12.37 -15.50
N GLN A 35 -34.93 13.50 -15.01
CA GLN A 35 -34.40 14.21 -13.84
C GLN A 35 -35.39 14.25 -12.66
N LEU A 36 -36.19 13.20 -12.51
CA LEU A 36 -37.06 13.06 -11.36
C LEU A 36 -36.23 12.82 -10.08
N PRO A 37 -36.66 13.34 -8.92
CA PRO A 37 -36.03 13.02 -7.64
C PRO A 37 -36.05 11.51 -7.37
N PRO A 38 -35.01 10.96 -6.72
CA PRO A 38 -34.98 9.54 -6.36
C PRO A 38 -36.14 9.14 -5.44
N LEU A 39 -36.82 8.04 -5.77
CA LEU A 39 -37.91 7.50 -4.96
C LEU A 39 -37.41 6.94 -3.63
N ARG A 40 -38.15 7.18 -2.55
CA ARG A 40 -37.86 6.57 -1.24
C ARG A 40 -38.33 5.11 -1.22
N ASN A 41 -37.51 4.21 -0.66
CA ASN A 41 -37.92 2.82 -0.42
C ASN A 41 -39.03 2.74 0.63
N PRO A 42 -39.96 1.77 0.52
CA PRO A 42 -40.93 1.49 1.57
C PRO A 42 -40.25 1.23 2.92
N ASP A 43 -40.84 1.70 4.02
CA ASP A 43 -40.24 1.59 5.35
C ASP A 43 -39.98 0.13 5.80
N ILE A 44 -40.72 -0.85 5.25
CA ILE A 44 -40.49 -2.28 5.51
C ILE A 44 -39.13 -2.79 5.00
N LEU A 45 -38.54 -2.13 4.01
CA LEU A 45 -37.22 -2.48 3.45
C LEU A 45 -36.09 -1.64 4.07
N VAL A 46 -36.40 -0.74 4.99
CA VAL A 46 -35.40 0.10 5.66
C VAL A 46 -34.82 -0.65 6.85
N GLY A 47 -33.50 -0.65 6.95
CA GLY A 47 -32.76 -1.34 8.00
C GLY A 47 -32.26 -2.73 7.59
N GLU A 48 -32.49 -3.16 6.34
CA GLU A 48 -32.12 -4.50 5.86
C GLU A 48 -30.62 -4.80 5.98
N ASN A 49 -30.31 -6.09 6.15
CA ASN A 49 -28.94 -6.57 6.34
C ASN A 49 -28.09 -6.49 5.07
N ASP A 50 -28.70 -6.52 3.89
CA ASP A 50 -28.05 -6.35 2.59
C ASP A 50 -28.74 -5.25 1.78
N LEU A 51 -27.97 -4.29 1.28
CA LEU A 51 -28.44 -3.20 0.44
C LEU A 51 -29.02 -3.67 -0.90
N THR A 52 -28.73 -4.89 -1.34
CA THR A 52 -29.32 -5.49 -2.55
C THR A 52 -30.81 -5.80 -2.41
N ALA A 53 -31.35 -5.82 -1.19
CA ALA A 53 -32.77 -6.03 -0.92
C ALA A 53 -33.65 -4.78 -1.16
N LEU A 54 -33.03 -3.61 -1.38
CA LEU A 54 -33.74 -2.36 -1.63
C LEU A 54 -34.41 -2.39 -3.02
N SER A 55 -35.66 -1.93 -3.11
CA SER A 55 -36.37 -1.82 -4.40
C SER A 55 -35.79 -0.74 -5.30
N TYR A 56 -35.40 0.40 -4.71
CA TYR A 56 -34.75 1.51 -5.39
C TYR A 56 -33.33 1.66 -4.86
N LEU A 57 -32.34 1.39 -5.72
CA LEU A 57 -30.93 1.48 -5.37
C LEU A 57 -30.31 2.76 -5.93
N HIS A 58 -30.08 3.74 -5.06
CA HIS A 58 -29.44 5.02 -5.36
C HIS A 58 -28.79 5.59 -4.10
N GLU A 59 -27.99 6.64 -4.25
CA GLU A 59 -27.21 7.24 -3.16
C GLU A 59 -28.07 7.60 -1.92
N PRO A 60 -29.21 8.32 -2.02
CA PRO A 60 -30.06 8.60 -0.88
C PRO A 60 -30.58 7.35 -0.14
N ALA A 61 -30.92 6.28 -0.86
CA ALA A 61 -31.41 5.04 -0.27
C ALA A 61 -30.32 4.32 0.54
N VAL A 62 -29.11 4.22 -0.04
CA VAL A 62 -27.94 3.64 0.64
C VAL A 62 -27.59 4.42 1.90
N LEU A 63 -27.49 5.75 1.78
CA LEU A 63 -27.18 6.63 2.91
C LEU A 63 -28.22 6.53 4.03
N HIS A 64 -29.51 6.52 3.67
CA HIS A 64 -30.59 6.40 4.65
C HIS A 64 -30.57 5.05 5.38
N ASN A 65 -30.39 3.95 4.64
CA ASN A 65 -30.34 2.61 5.23
C ASN A 65 -29.17 2.46 6.21
N LEU A 66 -27.97 2.89 5.80
CA LEU A 66 -26.78 2.89 6.66
C LEU A 66 -26.96 3.78 7.88
N ARG A 67 -27.56 4.98 7.72
CA ARG A 67 -27.85 5.87 8.83
C ARG A 67 -28.78 5.22 9.85
N VAL A 68 -29.89 4.61 9.41
CA VAL A 68 -30.86 3.97 10.33
C VAL A 68 -30.21 2.80 11.07
N ARG A 69 -29.47 1.94 10.35
CA ARG A 69 -28.74 0.82 10.97
C ARG A 69 -27.70 1.30 11.99
N PHE A 70 -26.92 2.32 11.66
CA PHE A 70 -25.86 2.81 12.53
C PHE A 70 -26.37 3.66 13.70
N VAL A 71 -27.18 4.67 13.43
CA VAL A 71 -27.62 5.65 14.43
C VAL A 71 -28.71 5.06 15.33
N ASP A 72 -29.73 4.44 14.73
CA ASP A 72 -30.92 4.01 15.48
C ASP A 72 -30.73 2.61 16.06
N SER A 73 -30.15 1.69 15.28
CA SER A 73 -29.98 0.29 15.68
C SER A 73 -28.59 -0.05 16.24
N ARG A 74 -27.61 0.87 16.15
CA ARG A 74 -26.21 0.67 16.58
C ARG A 74 -25.51 -0.53 15.92
N ILE A 75 -25.91 -0.84 14.69
CA ILE A 75 -25.32 -1.89 13.86
C ILE A 75 -24.28 -1.27 12.93
N ILE A 76 -23.05 -1.78 12.97
CA ILE A 76 -21.92 -1.21 12.24
C ILE A 76 -21.61 -1.92 10.92
N TYR A 77 -22.14 -3.13 10.73
CA TYR A 77 -21.86 -3.98 9.58
C TYR A 77 -23.12 -4.13 8.72
N THR A 78 -22.97 -3.95 7.41
CA THR A 78 -24.05 -4.10 6.42
C THR A 78 -23.48 -4.70 5.15
N TYR A 79 -24.16 -5.67 4.54
CA TYR A 79 -23.75 -6.17 3.23
C TYR A 79 -24.16 -5.21 2.12
N CYS A 80 -23.37 -5.23 1.06
CA CYS A 80 -23.68 -4.63 -0.23
C CYS A 80 -23.32 -5.68 -1.28
N GLY A 81 -24.16 -6.71 -1.40
CA GLY A 81 -23.85 -7.92 -2.16
C GLY A 81 -22.59 -8.60 -1.63
N ILE A 82 -21.55 -8.68 -2.47
CA ILE A 82 -20.27 -9.31 -2.11
C ILE A 82 -19.38 -8.46 -1.19
N ILE A 83 -19.75 -7.20 -0.94
CA ILE A 83 -18.96 -6.25 -0.14
C ILE A 83 -19.53 -6.16 1.26
N LEU A 84 -18.66 -6.03 2.26
CA LEU A 84 -19.05 -5.69 3.63
C LEU A 84 -18.74 -4.21 3.91
N VAL A 85 -19.78 -3.42 4.19
CA VAL A 85 -19.64 -2.05 4.68
C VAL A 85 -19.47 -2.08 6.19
N ALA A 86 -18.43 -1.43 6.70
CA ALA A 86 -18.12 -1.30 8.12
C ALA A 86 -18.04 0.18 8.52
N VAL A 87 -18.93 0.62 9.42
CA VAL A 87 -18.96 2.00 9.93
C VAL A 87 -18.24 2.05 11.27
N ASN A 88 -17.20 2.88 11.41
CA ASN A 88 -16.41 2.97 12.65
C ASN A 88 -17.25 3.53 13.82
N PRO A 89 -17.49 2.76 14.90
CA PRO A 89 -18.30 3.22 16.03
C PRO A 89 -17.56 4.13 17.02
N TYR A 90 -16.24 4.26 16.92
CA TYR A 90 -15.38 4.89 17.94
C TYR A 90 -15.64 4.38 19.38
N LYS A 91 -16.11 3.13 19.48
CA LYS A 91 -16.53 2.50 20.73
C LYS A 91 -16.27 1.00 20.68
N GLN A 92 -15.82 0.44 21.79
CA GLN A 92 -15.71 -1.01 21.95
C GLN A 92 -17.11 -1.64 21.99
N LEU A 93 -17.34 -2.63 21.14
CA LEU A 93 -18.60 -3.36 21.04
C LEU A 93 -18.41 -4.83 21.47
N PRO A 94 -19.35 -5.42 22.22
CA PRO A 94 -19.25 -6.81 22.70
C PRO A 94 -19.60 -7.85 21.63
N ILE A 95 -19.23 -7.61 20.37
CA ILE A 95 -19.56 -8.47 19.21
C ILE A 95 -18.37 -9.30 18.70
N TYR A 96 -17.22 -9.22 19.38
CA TYR A 96 -15.97 -9.87 18.97
C TYR A 96 -15.49 -10.96 19.94
N GLY A 97 -16.37 -11.46 20.81
CA GLY A 97 -16.06 -12.53 21.76
C GLY A 97 -15.95 -13.90 21.10
N ASP A 98 -15.33 -14.86 21.77
CA ASP A 98 -15.11 -16.21 21.23
C ASP A 98 -16.43 -16.95 20.94
N ALA A 99 -17.47 -16.71 21.74
CA ALA A 99 -18.81 -17.24 21.49
C ALA A 99 -19.38 -16.78 20.13
N VAL A 100 -19.10 -15.54 19.73
CA VAL A 100 -19.54 -15.01 18.43
C VAL A 100 -18.74 -15.66 17.30
N ILE A 101 -17.42 -15.82 17.45
CA ILE A 101 -16.59 -16.55 16.48
C ILE A 101 -17.16 -17.95 16.23
N HIS A 102 -17.49 -18.69 17.29
CA HIS A 102 -18.08 -20.02 17.17
C HIS A 102 -19.45 -20.03 16.52
N ALA A 103 -20.27 -18.98 16.72
CA ALA A 103 -21.56 -18.86 16.06
C ALA A 103 -21.44 -18.73 14.54
N TYR A 104 -20.43 -17.98 14.04
CA TYR A 104 -20.19 -17.84 12.59
C TYR A 104 -19.50 -19.06 11.96
N SER A 105 -18.78 -19.87 12.74
CA SER A 105 -18.06 -21.02 12.21
C SER A 105 -18.99 -22.06 11.57
N GLY A 106 -18.70 -22.43 10.33
CA GLY A 106 -19.48 -23.39 9.54
C GLY A 106 -20.76 -22.83 8.90
N GLN A 107 -21.14 -21.59 9.19
CA GLN A 107 -22.36 -20.98 8.62
C GLN A 107 -22.13 -20.52 7.17
N ASN A 108 -23.20 -20.33 6.39
CA ASN A 108 -23.08 -19.68 5.08
C ASN A 108 -23.25 -18.17 5.21
N MET A 109 -22.69 -17.45 4.23
CA MET A 109 -22.92 -16.02 4.09
C MET A 109 -24.43 -15.75 3.95
N GLY A 110 -24.97 -14.83 4.76
CA GLY A 110 -26.39 -14.47 4.77
C GLY A 110 -27.27 -15.28 5.75
N ASP A 111 -26.77 -16.40 6.30
CA ASP A 111 -27.52 -17.15 7.34
C ASP A 111 -27.52 -16.40 8.69
N LEU A 112 -26.52 -15.57 8.92
CA LEU A 112 -26.36 -14.71 10.10
C LEU A 112 -26.23 -13.24 9.69
N ASP A 113 -26.34 -12.36 10.68
CA ASP A 113 -26.16 -10.92 10.50
C ASP A 113 -24.80 -10.57 9.85
N PRO A 114 -24.70 -9.44 9.15
CA PRO A 114 -23.44 -9.00 8.56
C PRO A 114 -22.34 -8.84 9.61
N HIS A 115 -21.19 -9.46 9.36
CA HIS A 115 -20.04 -9.37 10.26
C HIS A 115 -18.72 -9.66 9.56
N ILE A 116 -17.62 -9.09 10.06
CA ILE A 116 -16.26 -9.38 9.54
C ILE A 116 -15.88 -10.86 9.66
N PHE A 117 -16.46 -11.57 10.65
CA PHE A 117 -16.27 -13.01 10.82
C PHE A 117 -16.98 -13.83 9.74
N ALA A 118 -18.10 -13.36 9.20
CA ALA A 118 -18.74 -14.02 8.07
C ALA A 118 -17.87 -13.95 6.80
N VAL A 119 -17.25 -12.80 6.55
CA VAL A 119 -16.27 -12.64 5.44
C VAL A 119 -15.06 -13.56 5.62
N ALA A 120 -14.55 -13.65 6.86
CA ALA A 120 -13.44 -14.54 7.18
C ALA A 120 -13.83 -16.02 7.01
N GLU A 121 -15.00 -16.43 7.49
CA GLU A 121 -15.52 -17.80 7.32
C GLU A 121 -15.70 -18.16 5.86
N GLU A 122 -16.27 -17.26 5.06
CA GLU A 122 -16.48 -17.51 3.63
C GLU A 122 -15.14 -17.69 2.91
N ALA A 123 -14.13 -16.84 3.19
CA ALA A 123 -12.79 -17.02 2.66
C ALA A 123 -12.18 -18.37 3.10
N TYR A 124 -12.34 -18.77 4.36
CA TYR A 124 -11.84 -20.04 4.86
C TYR A 124 -12.50 -21.24 4.17
N LYS A 125 -13.83 -21.22 4.03
CA LYS A 125 -14.60 -22.27 3.33
C LYS A 125 -14.25 -22.35 1.86
N GLN A 126 -14.15 -21.21 1.15
CA GLN A 126 -13.77 -21.21 -0.27
C GLN A 126 -12.34 -21.71 -0.48
N MET A 127 -11.40 -21.35 0.39
CA MET A 127 -10.04 -21.91 0.35
C MET A 127 -10.07 -23.43 0.44
N ALA A 128 -10.82 -23.97 1.40
CA ALA A 128 -10.90 -25.41 1.62
C ALA A 128 -11.66 -26.15 0.50
N ARG A 129 -12.75 -25.58 0.01
CA ARG A 129 -13.59 -26.16 -1.04
C ARG A 129 -12.90 -26.14 -2.41
N ASN A 130 -12.26 -25.02 -2.76
CA ASN A 130 -11.77 -24.78 -4.12
C ASN A 130 -10.25 -25.03 -4.26
N ASN A 131 -9.53 -25.27 -3.16
CA ASN A 131 -8.07 -25.37 -3.14
C ASN A 131 -7.38 -24.17 -3.79
N ARG A 132 -7.93 -22.97 -3.59
CA ARG A 132 -7.39 -21.70 -4.09
C ARG A 132 -7.04 -20.78 -2.94
N ASN A 133 -5.93 -20.07 -3.08
CA ASN A 133 -5.54 -19.04 -2.13
C ASN A 133 -6.58 -17.90 -2.15
N GLN A 134 -6.75 -17.24 -1.01
CA GLN A 134 -7.74 -16.17 -0.84
C GLN A 134 -7.06 -14.88 -0.44
N SER A 135 -7.75 -13.76 -0.60
CA SER A 135 -7.32 -12.49 -0.04
C SER A 135 -8.50 -11.73 0.54
N ILE A 136 -8.31 -11.16 1.73
CA ILE A 136 -9.21 -10.18 2.34
C ILE A 136 -8.56 -8.81 2.15
N ILE A 137 -9.24 -7.96 1.38
CA ILE A 137 -8.81 -6.61 1.08
C ILE A 137 -9.66 -5.65 1.89
N VAL A 138 -9.02 -4.84 2.74
CA VAL A 138 -9.71 -3.83 3.55
C VAL A 138 -9.34 -2.44 3.04
N SER A 139 -10.32 -1.70 2.52
CA SER A 139 -10.15 -0.36 1.95
C SER A 139 -10.96 0.68 2.72
N GLY A 140 -10.66 1.97 2.48
CA GLY A 140 -11.31 3.10 3.12
C GLY A 140 -10.31 4.20 3.52
N GLU A 141 -10.83 5.37 3.88
CA GLU A 141 -10.01 6.52 4.29
C GLU A 141 -9.22 6.27 5.58
N SER A 142 -8.22 7.12 5.85
CA SER A 142 -7.49 7.08 7.13
C SER A 142 -8.45 7.24 8.31
N GLY A 143 -8.34 6.37 9.32
CA GLY A 143 -9.26 6.35 10.47
C GLY A 143 -10.55 5.53 10.29
N ALA A 144 -10.82 4.97 9.11
CA ALA A 144 -12.06 4.21 8.84
C ALA A 144 -12.17 2.86 9.59
N GLY A 145 -11.09 2.38 10.23
CA GLY A 145 -11.08 1.09 10.96
C GLY A 145 -10.47 -0.10 10.21
N LYS A 146 -9.71 0.15 9.13
CA LYS A 146 -9.08 -0.91 8.30
C LYS A 146 -8.24 -1.90 9.11
N THR A 147 -7.28 -1.40 9.88
CA THR A 147 -6.41 -2.22 10.74
C THR A 147 -7.18 -3.01 11.79
N VAL A 148 -8.28 -2.46 12.32
CA VAL A 148 -9.13 -3.15 13.30
C VAL A 148 -9.89 -4.31 12.64
N SER A 149 -10.48 -4.09 11.46
CA SER A 149 -11.13 -5.15 10.68
C SER A 149 -10.16 -6.25 10.26
N ALA A 150 -8.96 -5.90 9.78
CA ALA A 150 -7.91 -6.84 9.45
C ALA A 150 -7.51 -7.69 10.68
N ARG A 151 -7.36 -7.07 11.85
CA ARG A 151 -7.04 -7.76 13.11
C ARG A 151 -8.13 -8.74 13.52
N TYR A 152 -9.41 -8.38 13.39
CA TYR A 152 -10.51 -9.29 13.71
C TYR A 152 -10.61 -10.46 12.72
N ALA A 153 -10.39 -10.23 11.43
CA ALA A 153 -10.32 -11.32 10.45
C ALA A 153 -9.18 -12.30 10.77
N MET A 154 -7.98 -11.80 11.09
CA MET A 154 -6.85 -12.64 11.53
C MET A 154 -7.18 -13.42 12.81
N ARG A 155 -7.87 -12.80 13.78
CA ARG A 155 -8.28 -13.44 15.03
C ARG A 155 -9.27 -14.58 14.78
N TYR A 156 -10.18 -14.41 13.81
CA TYR A 156 -11.11 -15.46 13.42
C TYR A 156 -10.35 -16.71 12.94
N PHE A 157 -9.44 -16.57 11.97
CA PHE A 157 -8.63 -17.69 11.48
C PHE A 157 -7.82 -18.35 12.58
N ALA A 158 -7.19 -17.55 13.44
CA ALA A 158 -6.44 -17.99 14.61
C ALA A 158 -7.27 -18.87 15.55
N MET A 159 -8.59 -18.65 15.65
CA MET A 159 -9.47 -19.41 16.54
C MET A 159 -10.04 -20.67 15.87
N VAL A 160 -10.54 -20.57 14.64
CA VAL A 160 -11.21 -21.70 13.96
C VAL A 160 -10.24 -22.77 13.45
N SER A 161 -8.95 -22.43 13.31
CA SER A 161 -7.91 -23.34 12.84
C SER A 161 -7.04 -23.92 13.97
N LYS A 162 -7.40 -23.68 15.25
CA LYS A 162 -6.60 -24.15 16.40
C LYS A 162 -6.42 -25.67 16.40
N SER A 163 -5.17 -26.09 16.55
CA SER A 163 -4.78 -27.48 16.78
C SER A 163 -4.84 -27.81 18.28
N SER A 164 -5.20 -29.05 18.62
CA SER A 164 -5.18 -29.57 20.00
C SER A 164 -3.78 -29.72 20.60
N SER A 165 -2.71 -29.46 19.83
CA SER A 165 -1.32 -29.50 20.29
C SER A 165 -0.77 -28.08 20.51
N ASN A 166 -0.33 -27.82 21.74
CA ASN A 166 0.22 -26.54 22.23
C ASN A 166 1.28 -25.90 21.33
N LYS A 167 0.89 -25.07 20.35
CA LYS A 167 1.81 -24.17 19.64
C LYS A 167 1.15 -22.88 19.18
N ARG A 168 1.17 -21.86 20.06
CA ARG A 168 1.70 -20.46 19.98
C ARG A 168 1.79 -19.71 18.63
N VAL A 169 1.45 -20.26 17.47
CA VAL A 169 1.66 -19.61 16.17
C VAL A 169 0.57 -18.56 15.94
N GLU A 170 -0.67 -18.92 16.24
CA GLU A 170 -1.82 -18.02 16.23
C GLU A 170 -1.59 -16.78 17.11
N ASP A 171 -1.10 -16.99 18.33
CA ASP A 171 -0.79 -15.91 19.27
C ASP A 171 0.35 -15.03 18.75
N LYS A 172 1.37 -15.62 18.12
CA LYS A 172 2.49 -14.88 17.53
C LYS A 172 2.07 -14.03 16.33
N VAL A 173 1.19 -14.53 15.46
CA VAL A 173 0.72 -13.76 14.30
C VAL A 173 0.00 -12.50 14.78
N LEU A 174 -0.94 -12.64 15.72
CA LEU A 174 -1.67 -11.51 16.30
C LEU A 174 -0.76 -10.59 17.13
N ALA A 175 0.20 -11.16 17.85
CA ALA A 175 1.18 -10.43 18.63
C ALA A 175 2.17 -9.64 17.79
N SER A 176 2.28 -9.82 16.47
CA SER A 176 3.20 -8.99 15.67
C SER A 176 2.77 -7.52 15.58
N ASN A 177 1.48 -7.22 15.83
CA ASN A 177 0.91 -5.90 15.59
C ASN A 177 1.53 -4.78 16.44
N PRO A 178 1.67 -4.87 17.79
CA PRO A 178 2.26 -3.80 18.59
C PRO A 178 3.64 -3.36 18.11
N ILE A 179 4.50 -4.30 17.68
CA ILE A 179 5.81 -3.94 17.12
C ILE A 179 5.64 -3.17 15.82
N THR A 180 4.83 -3.68 14.90
CA THR A 180 4.64 -3.02 13.60
C THR A 180 3.95 -1.66 13.71
N GLU A 181 3.06 -1.49 14.69
CA GLU A 181 2.42 -0.20 15.01
C GLU A 181 3.45 0.75 15.62
N ALA A 182 4.29 0.29 16.56
CA ALA A 182 5.33 1.13 17.16
C ALA A 182 6.32 1.69 16.12
N ILE A 183 6.77 0.87 15.17
CA ILE A 183 7.78 1.28 14.15
C ILE A 183 7.18 1.74 12.82
N GLY A 184 5.87 1.65 12.64
CA GLY A 184 5.23 1.86 11.33
C GLY A 184 4.01 2.78 11.37
N ASN A 185 3.51 3.11 12.56
CA ASN A 185 2.39 4.03 12.74
C ASN A 185 2.85 5.34 13.41
N ALA A 186 2.08 6.40 13.15
CA ALA A 186 2.29 7.71 13.74
C ALA A 186 0.97 8.49 13.85
N LYS A 187 0.94 9.50 14.74
CA LYS A 187 -0.15 10.47 14.81
C LYS A 187 -0.10 11.42 13.61
N THR A 188 -1.23 11.54 12.92
CA THR A 188 -1.52 12.58 11.93
C THR A 188 -2.68 13.45 12.42
N THR A 189 -3.01 14.50 11.69
CA THR A 189 -4.18 15.35 12.01
C THR A 189 -5.53 14.63 11.92
N ARG A 190 -5.58 13.47 11.24
CA ARG A 190 -6.81 12.69 11.02
C ARG A 190 -6.92 11.45 11.91
N ASN A 191 -5.80 10.91 12.37
CA ASN A 191 -5.76 9.64 13.11
C ASN A 191 -4.51 9.57 14.00
N ASP A 192 -4.72 9.35 15.29
CA ASP A 192 -3.64 9.26 16.28
C ASP A 192 -2.73 8.02 16.12
N ASN A 193 -3.20 6.97 15.44
CA ASN A 193 -2.46 5.74 15.18
C ASN A 193 -2.53 5.37 13.69
N SER A 194 -2.11 6.28 12.81
CA SER A 194 -2.17 6.11 11.36
C SER A 194 -1.04 5.22 10.85
N SER A 195 -1.38 4.11 10.16
CA SER A 195 -0.41 3.26 9.47
C SER A 195 0.27 4.03 8.33
N ARG A 196 1.61 4.12 8.36
CA ARG A 196 2.42 4.83 7.35
C ARG A 196 3.20 3.89 6.44
N PHE A 197 2.69 2.67 6.29
CA PHE A 197 3.15 1.64 5.38
C PHE A 197 1.97 0.71 5.04
N GLY A 198 2.04 0.02 3.90
CA GLY A 198 1.13 -1.06 3.55
C GLY A 198 1.61 -2.40 4.11
N LYS A 199 0.70 -3.19 4.66
CA LYS A 199 0.95 -4.50 5.26
C LYS A 199 0.11 -5.56 4.58
N TYR A 200 0.76 -6.56 4.00
CA TYR A 200 0.13 -7.77 3.48
C TYR A 200 0.58 -8.98 4.29
N THR A 201 -0.34 -9.58 5.05
CA THR A 201 -0.03 -10.72 5.92
C THR A 201 -0.59 -11.99 5.31
N GLU A 202 0.28 -12.85 4.80
CA GLU A 202 -0.06 -14.17 4.26
C GLU A 202 -0.14 -15.17 5.41
N ILE A 203 -1.34 -15.64 5.74
CA ILE A 203 -1.54 -16.70 6.74
C ILE A 203 -1.47 -18.04 6.02
N SER A 204 -0.49 -18.85 6.38
CA SER A 204 -0.22 -20.14 5.73
C SER A 204 -0.97 -21.28 6.41
N PHE A 205 -1.59 -22.13 5.59
CA PHE A 205 -2.33 -23.30 6.04
C PHE A 205 -1.71 -24.60 5.51
N ASP A 206 -1.84 -25.68 6.27
CA ASP A 206 -1.49 -27.03 5.83
C ASP A 206 -2.65 -27.71 5.06
N ARG A 207 -2.47 -29.00 4.73
CA ARG A 207 -3.48 -29.81 4.02
C ARG A 207 -4.74 -30.11 4.84
N ARG A 208 -4.73 -29.84 6.15
CA ARG A 208 -5.89 -29.94 7.04
C ARG A 208 -6.50 -28.57 7.31
N TYR A 209 -6.03 -27.54 6.59
CA TYR A 209 -6.40 -26.14 6.75
C TYR A 209 -6.14 -25.60 8.17
N GLN A 210 -5.11 -26.13 8.85
CA GLN A 210 -4.63 -25.60 10.12
C GLN A 210 -3.55 -24.56 9.89
N ILE A 211 -3.52 -23.49 10.69
CA ILE A 211 -2.46 -22.47 10.59
C ILE A 211 -1.12 -23.11 10.92
N ILE A 212 -0.17 -22.95 10.01
CA ILE A 212 1.21 -23.36 10.21
C ILE A 212 2.15 -22.19 10.36
N GLY A 213 1.77 -20.97 9.97
CA GLY A 213 2.64 -19.81 10.06
C GLY A 213 2.07 -18.61 9.35
N ALA A 214 2.85 -17.54 9.30
CA ALA A 214 2.52 -16.39 8.48
C ALA A 214 3.78 -15.74 7.89
N ASN A 215 3.57 -14.95 6.84
CA ASN A 215 4.60 -14.14 6.21
C ASN A 215 4.05 -12.74 5.94
N MET A 216 4.67 -11.74 6.54
CA MET A 216 4.33 -10.33 6.39
C MET A 216 5.18 -9.70 5.31
N ARG A 217 4.54 -9.05 4.36
CA ARG A 217 5.19 -8.21 3.35
C ARG A 217 4.79 -6.76 3.59
N THR A 218 5.76 -5.87 3.53
CA THR A 218 5.59 -4.45 3.84
C THR A 218 5.94 -3.58 2.64
N TYR A 219 5.25 -2.45 2.51
CA TYR A 219 5.30 -1.64 1.29
C TYR A 219 5.18 -0.16 1.62
N LEU A 220 5.87 0.67 0.84
CA LEU A 220 5.65 2.12 0.80
C LEU A 220 5.72 2.79 2.19
N LEU A 221 6.72 2.40 3.00
CA LEU A 221 7.03 3.07 4.25
C LEU A 221 7.29 4.56 3.99
N GLU A 222 6.58 5.44 4.70
CA GLU A 222 6.74 6.89 4.62
C GLU A 222 8.06 7.33 5.27
N LYS A 223 9.16 7.20 4.52
CA LYS A 223 10.50 7.50 5.04
C LYS A 223 10.64 8.95 5.51
N SER A 224 10.01 9.91 4.83
CA SER A 224 10.12 11.33 5.17
C SER A 224 9.64 11.66 6.57
N ARG A 225 8.69 10.89 7.12
CA ARG A 225 8.22 11.05 8.51
C ARG A 225 9.33 10.96 9.54
N VAL A 226 10.40 10.23 9.24
CA VAL A 226 11.57 10.10 10.13
C VAL A 226 12.23 11.46 10.40
N VAL A 227 12.19 12.37 9.43
CA VAL A 227 12.96 13.63 9.45
C VAL A 227 12.11 14.89 9.34
N PHE A 228 10.80 14.74 9.15
CA PHE A 228 9.86 15.83 8.97
C PHE A 228 8.48 15.46 9.53
N GLN A 229 7.85 16.39 10.24
CA GLN A 229 6.47 16.31 10.69
C GLN A 229 5.79 17.67 10.49
N SER A 230 4.54 17.67 10.01
CA SER A 230 3.71 18.87 9.98
C SER A 230 3.18 19.22 11.37
N GLU A 231 2.61 20.41 11.51
CA GLU A 231 1.98 20.85 12.76
C GLU A 231 0.95 19.83 13.27
N ASN A 232 0.96 19.56 14.57
CA ASN A 232 0.13 18.57 15.27
C ASN A 232 0.34 17.11 14.85
N GLU A 233 1.40 16.80 14.10
CA GLU A 233 1.77 15.43 13.78
C GLU A 233 2.99 14.94 14.58
N ARG A 234 3.12 13.62 14.72
CA ARG A 234 4.29 12.98 15.34
C ARG A 234 5.12 12.20 14.32
N ASN A 235 6.34 11.89 14.72
CA ASN A 235 7.14 10.81 14.12
C ASN A 235 6.57 9.44 14.55
N TYR A 236 7.19 8.34 14.13
CA TYR A 236 6.81 6.99 14.54
C TYR A 236 6.79 6.81 16.06
N HIS A 237 5.81 6.07 16.58
CA HIS A 237 5.55 5.96 18.02
C HIS A 237 6.77 5.50 18.82
N ILE A 238 7.58 4.59 18.26
CA ILE A 238 8.75 4.01 18.94
C ILE A 238 9.76 5.08 19.42
N PHE A 239 9.88 6.21 18.74
CA PHE A 239 10.79 7.28 19.18
C PHE A 239 10.34 7.92 20.50
N TYR A 240 9.04 8.13 20.67
CA TYR A 240 8.46 8.74 21.87
C TYR A 240 8.42 7.73 23.02
N GLN A 241 8.09 6.47 22.72
CA GLN A 241 8.21 5.35 23.65
C GLN A 241 9.63 5.24 24.24
N MET A 242 10.66 5.36 23.39
CA MET A 242 12.06 5.37 23.83
C MET A 242 12.42 6.62 24.65
N CYS A 243 11.99 7.81 24.24
CA CYS A 243 12.26 9.05 24.98
C CYS A 243 11.56 9.05 26.35
N ALA A 244 10.36 8.48 26.45
CA ALA A 244 9.64 8.33 27.71
C ALA A 244 10.39 7.40 28.68
N CYS A 245 11.14 6.41 28.18
CA CYS A 245 11.97 5.49 28.95
C CYS A 245 13.44 5.91 29.13
N ALA A 246 13.83 7.13 28.72
CA ALA A 246 15.24 7.57 28.72
C ALA A 246 15.96 7.46 30.08
N GLU A 247 15.21 7.55 31.18
CA GLU A 247 15.74 7.46 32.55
C GLU A 247 15.95 6.03 33.05
N GLU A 248 15.47 5.01 32.32
CA GLU A 248 15.63 3.62 32.73
C GLU A 248 17.08 3.11 32.50
N PRO A 249 17.61 2.24 33.37
CA PRO A 249 19.02 1.84 33.35
C PRO A 249 19.51 1.31 31.99
N GLU A 250 18.67 0.58 31.27
CA GLU A 250 19.00 0.01 29.96
C GLU A 250 19.11 1.06 28.84
N PHE A 251 18.35 2.17 28.93
CA PHE A 251 18.37 3.26 27.96
C PHE A 251 19.44 4.32 28.26
N LYS A 252 20.03 4.32 29.47
CA LYS A 252 21.07 5.29 29.84
C LYS A 252 22.25 5.32 28.88
N SER A 253 22.67 4.17 28.38
CA SER A 253 23.77 4.06 27.39
C SER A 253 23.46 4.75 26.06
N LEU A 254 22.17 4.90 25.72
CA LEU A 254 21.70 5.53 24.50
C LEU A 254 21.73 7.06 24.57
N ARG A 255 21.93 7.64 25.77
CA ARG A 255 22.03 9.10 26.00
C ARG A 255 20.82 9.88 25.45
N LEU A 256 19.65 9.27 25.54
CA LEU A 256 18.38 9.88 25.16
C LEU A 256 18.00 11.04 26.07
N LEU A 257 17.23 11.97 25.51
CA LEU A 257 16.59 13.10 26.19
C LEU A 257 15.07 12.98 26.02
N SER A 258 14.31 13.93 26.56
CA SER A 258 12.88 14.07 26.28
C SER A 258 12.63 14.37 24.79
N ALA A 259 11.46 13.98 24.29
CA ALA A 259 11.12 14.07 22.86
C ALA A 259 11.15 15.51 22.31
N ASP A 260 10.92 16.52 23.16
CA ASP A 260 11.00 17.94 22.78
C ASP A 260 12.44 18.41 22.50
N LYS A 261 13.46 17.62 22.88
CA LYS A 261 14.88 17.95 22.68
C LYS A 261 15.45 17.42 21.38
N PHE A 262 14.75 16.53 20.67
CA PHE A 262 15.22 16.03 19.39
C PHE A 262 14.43 16.64 18.24
N ASN A 263 15.14 17.22 17.27
CA ASN A 263 14.53 17.86 16.10
C ASN A 263 13.57 16.92 15.39
N TYR A 264 13.92 15.63 15.24
CA TYR A 264 13.10 14.64 14.55
C TYR A 264 11.83 14.21 15.30
N THR A 265 11.61 14.65 16.53
CA THR A 265 10.38 14.33 17.29
C THR A 265 9.59 15.56 17.72
N CYS A 266 10.14 16.77 17.59
CA CYS A 266 9.50 18.00 18.06
C CYS A 266 9.01 18.96 16.96
N MET A 267 9.24 18.67 15.67
CA MET A 267 8.81 19.57 14.57
C MET A 267 7.30 19.82 14.53
N GLY A 268 6.50 18.83 14.91
CA GLY A 268 5.04 18.96 14.92
C GLY A 268 4.48 19.77 16.10
N GLY A 269 5.32 20.23 17.03
CA GLY A 269 4.93 21.09 18.16
C GLY A 269 4.34 20.36 19.37
N ASP A 270 3.67 19.23 19.18
CA ASP A 270 3.10 18.41 20.25
C ASP A 270 3.72 17.00 20.27
N THR A 271 4.34 16.65 21.39
CA THR A 271 4.98 15.35 21.58
C THR A 271 4.06 14.32 22.25
N GLU A 272 2.91 14.73 22.77
CA GLU A 272 1.98 13.87 23.50
C GLU A 272 0.74 13.52 22.65
N ILE A 273 0.05 12.46 23.05
CA ILE A 273 -1.24 12.08 22.49
C ILE A 273 -2.20 11.90 23.66
N GLN A 274 -3.36 12.54 23.60
CA GLN A 274 -4.32 12.50 24.70
C GLN A 274 -4.76 11.06 24.97
N GLY A 275 -4.53 10.58 26.20
CA GLY A 275 -4.93 9.24 26.62
C GLY A 275 -3.96 8.11 26.25
N VAL A 276 -2.79 8.44 25.69
CA VAL A 276 -1.72 7.47 25.39
C VAL A 276 -0.59 7.63 26.40
N ASP A 277 -0.10 6.51 26.93
CA ASP A 277 1.09 6.45 27.78
C ASP A 277 2.22 5.77 27.01
N ASP A 278 3.10 6.57 26.40
CA ASP A 278 4.25 6.09 25.62
C ASP A 278 5.18 5.16 26.44
N ARG A 279 5.26 5.32 27.77
CA ARG A 279 6.06 4.42 28.63
C ARG A 279 5.37 3.06 28.78
N ALA A 280 4.05 3.05 29.00
CA ALA A 280 3.29 1.80 29.06
C ALA A 280 3.33 1.05 27.72
N ASP A 281 3.23 1.78 26.61
CA ASP A 281 3.34 1.23 25.26
C ASP A 281 4.74 0.66 24.98
N MET A 282 5.80 1.29 25.50
CA MET A 282 7.15 0.74 25.42
C MET A 282 7.25 -0.61 26.14
N ALA A 283 6.62 -0.74 27.32
CA ALA A 283 6.58 -1.99 28.06
C ALA A 283 5.83 -3.09 27.28
N GLU A 284 4.76 -2.74 26.56
CA GLU A 284 4.04 -3.69 25.70
C GLU A 284 4.86 -4.07 24.45
N THR A 285 5.53 -3.11 23.82
CA THR A 285 6.45 -3.37 22.70
C THR A 285 7.55 -4.36 23.09
N ARG A 286 8.18 -4.19 24.26
CA ARG A 286 9.19 -5.13 24.78
C ARG A 286 8.64 -6.50 25.11
N ARG A 287 7.47 -6.57 25.75
CA ARG A 287 6.75 -7.83 25.99
C ARG A 287 6.51 -8.58 24.69
N THR A 288 6.12 -7.85 23.65
CA THR A 288 5.85 -8.37 22.31
C THR A 288 7.10 -8.88 21.61
N PHE A 289 8.21 -8.14 21.69
CA PHE A 289 9.51 -8.60 21.20
C PHE A 289 9.90 -9.95 21.82
N ASN A 290 9.75 -10.07 23.14
CA ASN A 290 10.05 -11.30 23.87
C ASN A 290 9.13 -12.46 23.44
N LEU A 291 7.83 -12.21 23.25
CA LEU A 291 6.86 -13.23 22.83
C LEU A 291 7.17 -13.81 21.44
N LEU A 292 7.66 -12.97 20.53
CA LEU A 292 8.12 -13.40 19.20
C LEU A 292 9.52 -14.01 19.22
N GLY A 293 10.20 -14.04 20.37
CA GLY A 293 11.54 -14.60 20.51
C GLY A 293 12.64 -13.71 19.93
N LEU A 294 12.39 -12.39 19.80
CA LEU A 294 13.40 -11.42 19.47
C LEU A 294 14.21 -11.16 20.74
N LYS A 295 15.45 -11.69 20.77
CA LYS A 295 16.33 -11.66 21.94
C LYS A 295 16.67 -10.23 22.37
N GLU A 296 17.01 -10.07 23.65
CA GLU A 296 17.40 -8.78 24.24
C GLU A 296 18.55 -8.10 23.49
N ASP A 297 19.55 -8.85 23.00
CA ASP A 297 20.64 -8.30 22.20
C ASP A 297 20.13 -7.61 20.92
N PHE A 298 19.17 -8.23 20.22
CA PHE A 298 18.57 -7.65 19.01
C PHE A 298 17.72 -6.43 19.36
N GLN A 299 16.95 -6.47 20.46
CA GLN A 299 16.17 -5.31 20.91
C GLN A 299 17.09 -4.13 21.24
N ALA A 300 18.20 -4.38 21.96
CA ALA A 300 19.19 -3.36 22.28
C ALA A 300 19.80 -2.76 21.01
N ASP A 301 20.07 -3.58 20.00
CA ASP A 301 20.60 -3.13 18.72
C ASP A 301 19.58 -2.28 17.93
N VAL A 302 18.29 -2.64 17.96
CA VAL A 302 17.20 -1.83 17.40
C VAL A 302 17.16 -0.46 18.10
N PHE A 303 17.16 -0.43 19.43
CA PHE A 303 17.12 0.83 20.19
C PHE A 303 18.38 1.68 19.98
N LYS A 304 19.57 1.08 19.87
CA LYS A 304 20.80 1.82 19.52
C LYS A 304 20.67 2.54 18.18
N MET A 305 20.13 1.86 17.16
CA MET A 305 19.97 2.47 15.83
C MET A 305 18.95 3.62 15.85
N LEU A 306 17.82 3.45 16.55
CA LEU A 306 16.82 4.50 16.73
C LEU A 306 17.37 5.72 17.48
N ALA A 307 18.10 5.50 18.58
CA ALA A 307 18.74 6.57 19.33
C ALA A 307 19.79 7.31 18.48
N ALA A 308 20.57 6.58 17.68
CA ALA A 308 21.51 7.18 16.74
C ALA A 308 20.79 8.10 15.74
N ILE A 309 19.65 7.67 15.18
CA ILE A 309 18.85 8.51 14.26
C ILE A 309 18.41 9.82 14.93
N LEU A 310 17.93 9.78 16.18
CA LEU A 310 17.56 10.99 16.93
C LEU A 310 18.76 11.92 17.14
N HIS A 311 19.90 11.38 17.55
CA HIS A 311 21.14 12.17 17.69
C HIS A 311 21.62 12.76 16.36
N LEU A 312 21.50 12.02 15.26
CA LEU A 312 21.87 12.50 13.93
C LEU A 312 21.06 13.75 13.57
N GLY A 313 19.75 13.76 13.84
CA GLY A 313 18.87 14.92 13.58
C GLY A 313 19.25 16.20 14.33
N ASN A 314 19.96 16.06 15.46
CA ASN A 314 20.45 17.18 16.26
C ASN A 314 21.87 17.62 15.91
N VAL A 315 22.54 16.99 14.92
CA VAL A 315 23.84 17.45 14.45
C VAL A 315 23.68 18.82 13.79
N VAL A 316 24.32 19.82 14.39
CA VAL A 316 24.28 21.22 13.92
C VAL A 316 25.27 21.42 12.79
N ILE A 317 24.74 21.66 11.59
CA ILE A 317 25.51 21.99 10.39
C ILE A 317 25.47 23.50 10.17
N LYS A 318 26.64 24.14 10.19
CA LYS A 318 26.79 25.60 10.01
C LYS A 318 27.23 25.91 8.59
N ALA A 319 26.72 27.00 8.02
CA ALA A 319 27.20 27.52 6.74
C ALA A 319 28.57 28.18 6.92
N VAL A 320 29.45 27.98 5.94
CA VAL A 320 30.75 28.65 5.86
C VAL A 320 30.78 29.36 4.50
N GLY A 321 30.36 30.63 4.48
CA GLY A 321 30.04 31.32 3.23
C GLY A 321 28.79 30.76 2.53
N SER A 322 28.69 30.96 1.21
CA SER A 322 27.56 30.50 0.38
C SER A 322 27.61 29.02 0.02
N ASP A 323 28.80 28.51 -0.28
CA ASP A 323 28.96 27.22 -0.98
C ASP A 323 29.53 26.10 -0.11
N GLN A 324 29.78 26.36 1.17
CA GLN A 324 30.39 25.39 2.09
C GLN A 324 29.63 25.25 3.40
N SER A 325 29.90 24.16 4.09
CA SER A 325 29.34 23.85 5.39
C SER A 325 30.36 23.17 6.29
N SER A 326 30.15 23.24 7.59
CA SER A 326 30.99 22.59 8.59
C SER A 326 30.16 22.08 9.75
N ILE A 327 30.70 21.05 10.42
CA ILE A 327 30.18 20.52 11.69
C ILE A 327 31.25 20.77 12.75
N SER A 328 30.83 21.19 13.93
CA SER A 328 31.74 21.42 15.05
C SER A 328 32.27 20.10 15.61
N SER A 329 33.57 20.02 15.83
CA SER A 329 34.23 18.86 16.47
C SER A 329 33.82 18.65 17.92
N SER A 330 33.35 19.70 18.61
CA SER A 330 32.84 19.62 19.99
C SER A 330 31.35 19.27 20.08
N GLY A 331 30.70 18.93 18.96
CA GLY A 331 29.28 18.58 18.93
C GLY A 331 29.00 17.26 19.64
N SER A 332 28.30 17.31 20.78
CA SER A 332 27.98 16.15 21.60
C SER A 332 27.19 15.09 20.82
N HIS A 333 26.20 15.49 20.02
CA HIS A 333 25.33 14.56 19.31
C HIS A 333 26.02 13.76 18.19
N LEU A 334 26.95 14.38 17.45
CA LEU A 334 27.70 13.62 16.43
C LEU A 334 28.60 12.57 17.08
N ALA A 335 29.23 12.90 18.20
CA ALA A 335 30.04 11.94 18.96
C ALA A 335 29.18 10.77 19.44
N VAL A 336 28.01 11.04 20.02
CA VAL A 336 27.08 9.99 20.47
C VAL A 336 26.62 9.10 19.30
N PHE A 337 26.21 9.70 18.17
CA PHE A 337 25.87 8.95 16.95
C PHE A 337 27.00 8.01 16.51
N CYS A 338 28.24 8.53 16.49
CA CYS A 338 29.41 7.78 16.06
C CYS A 338 29.76 6.65 17.03
N ASP A 339 29.61 6.88 18.34
CA ASP A 339 29.81 5.88 19.38
C ASP A 339 28.79 4.73 19.25
N LEU A 340 27.49 5.07 19.11
CA LEU A 340 26.41 4.09 19.04
C LEU A 340 26.52 3.19 17.81
N LEU A 341 26.87 3.76 16.65
CA LEU A 341 27.04 3.01 15.40
C LEU A 341 28.48 2.55 15.16
N GLY A 342 29.41 2.80 16.07
CA GLY A 342 30.81 2.40 15.93
C GLY A 342 31.48 2.90 14.65
N VAL A 343 31.22 4.15 14.25
CA VAL A 343 31.80 4.81 13.06
C VAL A 343 32.74 5.94 13.46
N ARG A 344 33.66 6.35 12.56
CA ARG A 344 34.62 7.43 12.86
C ARG A 344 33.99 8.81 12.65
N GLN A 345 34.04 9.64 13.69
CA GLN A 345 33.52 11.01 13.69
C GLN A 345 34.13 11.89 12.59
N GLU A 346 35.43 11.79 12.35
CA GLU A 346 36.15 12.54 11.30
C GLU A 346 35.57 12.26 9.91
N ASN A 347 35.31 10.98 9.61
CA ASN A 347 34.76 10.57 8.32
C ASN A 347 33.32 11.06 8.17
N MET A 348 32.50 10.93 9.21
CA MET A 348 31.12 11.42 9.20
C MET A 348 31.06 12.93 8.98
N SER A 349 31.85 13.70 9.74
CA SER A 349 31.91 15.16 9.60
C SER A 349 32.37 15.56 8.20
N ARG A 350 33.35 14.85 7.63
CA ARG A 350 33.85 15.13 6.28
C ARG A 350 32.77 14.88 5.23
N TRP A 351 32.17 13.69 5.21
CA TRP A 351 31.29 13.26 4.12
C TRP A 351 29.86 13.79 4.21
N LEU A 352 29.44 14.33 5.36
CA LEU A 352 28.23 15.16 5.43
C LEU A 352 28.42 16.52 4.76
N CYS A 353 29.61 17.13 4.88
CA CYS A 353 29.90 18.47 4.36
C CYS A 353 30.59 18.49 3.00
N HIS A 354 30.98 17.33 2.46
CA HIS A 354 31.69 17.19 1.18
C HIS A 354 31.09 16.08 0.34
N ARG A 355 31.22 16.20 -0.98
CA ARG A 355 30.95 15.10 -1.92
C ARG A 355 32.16 14.81 -2.78
N ARG A 356 32.28 13.54 -3.17
CA ARG A 356 33.20 13.09 -4.21
C ARG A 356 32.53 13.23 -5.57
N ILE A 357 33.28 13.69 -6.56
CA ILE A 357 32.88 13.77 -7.96
C ILE A 357 33.90 12.97 -8.75
N VAL A 358 33.46 11.87 -9.33
CA VAL A 358 34.30 11.01 -10.18
C VAL A 358 34.15 11.51 -11.62
N LEU A 359 35.23 12.06 -12.16
CA LEU A 359 35.35 12.45 -13.57
C LEU A 359 36.15 11.35 -14.31
N ALA A 360 36.13 11.38 -15.65
CA ALA A 360 36.80 10.35 -16.45
C ALA A 360 38.31 10.25 -16.20
N SER A 361 38.97 11.34 -15.81
CA SER A 361 40.41 11.44 -15.61
C SER A 361 40.83 11.64 -14.14
N GLU A 362 39.92 12.04 -13.26
CA GLU A 362 40.26 12.40 -11.88
C GLU A 362 39.07 12.25 -10.91
N THR A 363 39.36 12.22 -9.62
CA THR A 363 38.34 12.23 -8.56
C THR A 363 38.53 13.46 -7.69
N VAL A 364 37.54 14.35 -7.68
CA VAL A 364 37.60 15.63 -6.96
C VAL A 364 36.66 15.59 -5.77
N VAL A 365 37.13 16.00 -4.59
CA VAL A 365 36.29 16.22 -3.42
C VAL A 365 35.93 17.69 -3.33
N LYS A 366 34.63 18.01 -3.34
CA LYS A 366 34.14 19.39 -3.23
C LYS A 366 33.33 19.60 -1.95
N PRO A 367 33.50 20.74 -1.26
CA PRO A 367 32.61 21.12 -0.18
C PRO A 367 31.19 21.33 -0.70
N GLN A 368 30.22 21.27 0.21
CA GLN A 368 28.80 21.46 -0.11
C GLN A 368 28.16 22.52 0.76
N PRO A 369 27.17 23.27 0.21
CA PRO A 369 26.41 24.25 0.98
C PRO A 369 25.61 23.57 2.08
N ARG A 370 25.27 24.36 3.12
CA ARG A 370 24.56 23.89 4.32
C ARG A 370 23.31 23.09 4.01
N GLU A 371 22.48 23.54 3.07
CA GLU A 371 21.22 22.86 2.73
C GLU A 371 21.47 21.44 2.19
N ARG A 372 22.44 21.26 1.28
CA ARG A 372 22.77 19.94 0.76
C ARG A 372 23.32 19.00 1.84
N ALA A 373 24.08 19.55 2.80
CA ALA A 373 24.58 18.77 3.93
C ALA A 373 23.46 18.34 4.88
N ILE A 374 22.46 19.19 5.12
CA ILE A 374 21.23 18.84 5.87
C ILE A 374 20.47 17.73 5.13
N ASN A 375 20.26 17.88 3.82
CA ASN A 375 19.55 16.87 3.03
C ASN A 375 20.30 15.53 3.02
N ALA A 376 21.64 15.55 2.98
CA ALA A 376 22.45 14.33 3.08
C ALA A 376 22.35 13.64 4.45
N ARG A 377 22.32 14.42 5.54
CA ARG A 377 22.07 13.94 6.90
C ARG A 377 20.69 13.28 6.99
N ASP A 378 19.68 13.96 6.47
CA ASP A 378 18.29 13.49 6.52
C ASP A 378 18.09 12.26 5.62
N ALA A 379 18.75 12.21 4.45
CA ALA A 379 18.79 11.03 3.59
C ALA A 379 19.41 9.82 4.32
N LEU A 380 20.48 10.03 5.08
CA LEU A 380 21.08 8.96 5.89
C LEU A 380 20.13 8.47 6.98
N ALA A 381 19.47 9.39 7.71
CA ALA A 381 18.50 9.04 8.74
C ALA A 381 17.35 8.20 8.19
N LYS A 382 16.76 8.62 7.07
CA LYS A 382 15.72 7.87 6.33
C LYS A 382 16.17 6.48 5.92
N HIS A 383 17.42 6.35 5.44
CA HIS A 383 17.99 5.09 5.00
C HIS A 383 18.21 4.11 6.17
N LEU A 384 18.76 4.61 7.29
CA LEU A 384 18.96 3.81 8.51
C LEU A 384 17.62 3.30 9.06
N TYR A 385 16.60 4.16 9.10
CA TYR A 385 15.27 3.77 9.58
C TYR A 385 14.60 2.75 8.67
N ALA A 386 14.61 2.96 7.35
CA ALA A 386 14.01 2.04 6.39
C ALA A 386 14.66 0.65 6.48
N TYR A 387 15.98 0.59 6.65
CA TYR A 387 16.67 -0.68 6.86
C TYR A 387 16.28 -1.36 8.18
N LEU A 388 16.29 -0.59 9.28
CA LEU A 388 15.89 -1.11 10.58
C LEU A 388 14.49 -1.72 10.53
N PHE A 389 13.57 -1.02 9.88
CA PHE A 389 12.21 -1.49 9.66
C PHE A 389 12.22 -2.84 8.94
N ASP A 390 12.90 -2.95 7.80
CA ASP A 390 13.01 -4.21 7.05
C ASP A 390 13.64 -5.34 7.88
N CYS A 391 14.65 -5.05 8.71
CA CYS A 391 15.26 -6.02 9.63
C CYS A 391 14.28 -6.56 10.66
N VAL A 392 13.51 -5.67 11.30
CA VAL A 392 12.53 -6.06 12.31
C VAL A 392 11.45 -6.92 11.65
N ILE A 393 10.93 -6.53 10.49
CA ILE A 393 9.97 -7.33 9.71
C ILE A 393 10.57 -8.69 9.33
N HIS A 394 11.83 -8.73 8.89
CA HIS A 394 12.51 -9.99 8.57
C HIS A 394 12.61 -10.92 9.79
N LYS A 395 12.95 -10.39 10.97
CA LYS A 395 13.02 -11.16 12.22
C LYS A 395 11.65 -11.64 12.68
N ILE A 396 10.61 -10.81 12.56
CA ILE A 396 9.22 -11.22 12.78
C ILE A 396 8.89 -12.40 11.86
N ASN A 397 9.14 -12.29 10.55
CA ASN A 397 8.90 -13.38 9.61
C ASN A 397 9.68 -14.65 9.93
N GLN A 398 10.94 -14.55 10.36
CA GLN A 398 11.70 -15.71 10.85
C GLN A 398 11.01 -16.40 12.03
N SER A 399 10.42 -15.62 12.95
CA SER A 399 9.71 -16.15 14.13
C SER A 399 8.33 -16.76 13.82
N LEU A 400 7.70 -16.34 12.73
CA LEU A 400 6.39 -16.80 12.24
C LEU A 400 6.51 -17.99 11.28
N ARG A 401 7.71 -18.29 10.78
CA ARG A 401 7.98 -19.47 9.96
C ARG A 401 7.99 -20.74 10.82
N VAL A 402 7.32 -21.78 10.34
CA VAL A 402 7.34 -23.12 10.94
C VAL A 402 7.75 -24.14 9.89
N PRO A 403 8.47 -25.21 10.27
CA PRO A 403 8.79 -26.31 9.35
C PRO A 403 7.50 -26.98 8.83
N GLY A 404 7.22 -26.79 7.54
CA GLY A 404 6.08 -27.36 6.84
C GLY A 404 5.97 -26.79 5.43
N LYS A 405 5.43 -27.55 4.49
CA LYS A 405 5.12 -27.03 3.15
C LYS A 405 3.74 -26.38 3.19
N GLN A 406 3.69 -25.09 2.91
CA GLN A 406 2.44 -24.36 2.71
C GLN A 406 1.57 -25.05 1.65
N HIS A 407 0.33 -25.35 2.01
CA HIS A 407 -0.66 -25.92 1.09
C HIS A 407 -1.45 -24.80 0.41
N SER A 408 -1.97 -23.87 1.20
CA SER A 408 -2.73 -22.69 0.77
C SER A 408 -2.46 -21.51 1.70
N PHE A 409 -2.93 -20.32 1.32
CA PHE A 409 -2.94 -19.16 2.20
C PHE A 409 -4.18 -18.29 2.06
N ILE A 410 -4.42 -17.49 3.12
CA ILE A 410 -5.31 -16.34 3.08
C ILE A 410 -4.46 -15.10 3.37
N GLY A 411 -4.40 -14.18 2.40
CA GLY A 411 -3.70 -12.92 2.54
C GLY A 411 -4.61 -11.83 3.09
N VAL A 412 -4.19 -11.11 4.12
CA VAL A 412 -4.92 -9.97 4.66
C VAL A 412 -4.17 -8.69 4.29
N LEU A 413 -4.78 -7.85 3.45
CA LEU A 413 -4.22 -6.58 3.00
C LEU A 413 -4.76 -5.42 3.85
N ASP A 414 -3.86 -4.76 4.57
CA ASP A 414 -4.10 -3.56 5.36
C ASP A 414 -3.14 -2.46 4.86
N ILE A 415 -3.64 -1.59 4.00
CA ILE A 415 -2.88 -0.44 3.50
C ILE A 415 -3.41 0.86 4.07
N TYR A 416 -2.61 1.93 3.98
CA TYR A 416 -3.08 3.28 4.27
C TYR A 416 -4.27 3.66 3.38
N GLY A 417 -5.13 4.54 3.88
CA GLY A 417 -6.27 5.03 3.10
C GLY A 417 -5.87 6.10 2.11
N PHE A 418 -6.82 6.52 1.26
CA PHE A 418 -6.73 7.77 0.52
C PHE A 418 -6.55 8.95 1.49
N GLU A 419 -5.66 9.89 1.17
CA GLU A 419 -5.31 11.02 2.03
C GLU A 419 -5.25 12.34 1.25
N THR A 420 -5.90 13.37 1.83
CA THR A 420 -5.86 14.76 1.37
C THR A 420 -5.66 15.66 2.58
N PHE A 421 -4.66 16.52 2.55
CA PHE A 421 -4.40 17.54 3.58
C PHE A 421 -4.39 18.93 2.93
N ASP A 422 -4.27 19.98 3.75
CA ASP A 422 -4.11 21.35 3.26
C ASP A 422 -2.84 21.50 2.40
N VAL A 423 -1.80 20.71 2.69
CA VAL A 423 -0.56 20.66 1.94
C VAL A 423 -0.22 19.22 1.60
N ASN A 424 -0.44 18.82 0.34
CA ASN A 424 -0.07 17.49 -0.15
C ASN A 424 1.27 17.53 -0.89
N SER A 425 2.10 16.52 -0.68
CA SER A 425 3.40 16.38 -1.34
C SER A 425 3.54 14.98 -1.98
N PHE A 426 4.77 14.60 -2.31
CA PHE A 426 5.09 13.33 -2.97
C PHE A 426 4.55 12.11 -2.21
N GLU A 427 4.52 12.16 -0.88
CA GLU A 427 4.00 11.07 -0.04
C GLU A 427 2.52 10.81 -0.28
N GLN A 428 1.68 11.85 -0.21
CA GLN A 428 0.25 11.73 -0.51
C GLN A 428 0.02 11.30 -1.96
N PHE A 429 0.83 11.81 -2.90
CA PHE A 429 0.76 11.38 -4.30
C PHE A 429 1.00 9.87 -4.44
N CYS A 430 2.04 9.34 -3.80
CA CYS A 430 2.32 7.89 -3.80
C CYS A 430 1.20 7.08 -3.11
N ILE A 431 0.66 7.59 -2.01
CA ILE A 431 -0.44 6.98 -1.26
C ILE A 431 -1.70 6.89 -2.11
N ASN A 432 -2.10 7.99 -2.73
CA ASN A 432 -3.30 8.07 -3.55
C ASN A 432 -3.15 7.25 -4.82
N TYR A 433 -1.95 7.23 -5.42
CA TYR A 433 -1.65 6.33 -6.55
C TYR A 433 -1.79 4.84 -6.19
N ALA A 434 -1.32 4.42 -5.01
CA ALA A 434 -1.52 3.04 -4.55
C ALA A 434 -3.02 2.71 -4.37
N ASN A 435 -3.82 3.66 -3.88
CA ASN A 435 -5.26 3.50 -3.77
C ASN A 435 -5.95 3.41 -5.14
N GLU A 436 -5.52 4.17 -6.16
CA GLU A 436 -6.02 4.02 -7.53
C GLU A 436 -5.80 2.60 -8.07
N LYS A 437 -4.62 2.01 -7.83
CA LYS A 437 -4.34 0.63 -8.24
C LYS A 437 -5.23 -0.39 -7.55
N LEU A 438 -5.50 -0.22 -6.25
CA LEU A 438 -6.45 -1.09 -5.55
C LEU A 438 -7.88 -0.90 -6.05
N GLN A 439 -8.30 0.34 -6.33
CA GLN A 439 -9.61 0.61 -6.90
C GLN A 439 -9.77 -0.02 -8.28
N GLN A 440 -8.71 -0.01 -9.11
CA GLN A 440 -8.72 -0.69 -10.41
C GLN A 440 -8.91 -2.20 -10.27
N GLN A 441 -8.23 -2.84 -9.29
CA GLN A 441 -8.40 -4.26 -9.01
C GLN A 441 -9.82 -4.60 -8.55
N PHE A 442 -10.38 -3.75 -7.69
CA PHE A 442 -11.78 -3.86 -7.28
C PHE A 442 -12.72 -3.76 -8.48
N ASN A 443 -12.58 -2.72 -9.31
CA ASN A 443 -13.42 -2.51 -10.49
C ASN A 443 -13.33 -3.68 -11.48
N LEU A 444 -12.12 -4.21 -11.70
CA LEU A 444 -11.87 -5.35 -12.57
C LEU A 444 -12.60 -6.61 -12.08
N HIS A 445 -12.52 -6.91 -10.78
CA HIS A 445 -13.09 -8.13 -10.23
C HIS A 445 -14.61 -8.05 -10.04
N VAL A 446 -15.12 -6.93 -9.53
CA VAL A 446 -16.54 -6.76 -9.21
C VAL A 446 -17.39 -6.55 -10.46
N PHE A 447 -16.87 -5.79 -11.44
CA PHE A 447 -17.65 -5.43 -12.62
C PHE A 447 -17.18 -6.17 -13.86
N LYS A 448 -15.89 -6.06 -14.23
CA LYS A 448 -15.46 -6.47 -15.56
C LYS A 448 -15.43 -7.98 -15.74
N LEU A 449 -14.82 -8.72 -14.80
CA LEU A 449 -14.74 -10.18 -14.89
C LEU A 449 -16.12 -10.86 -14.76
N GLU A 450 -16.99 -10.32 -13.92
CA GLU A 450 -18.35 -10.81 -13.74
C GLU A 450 -19.19 -10.61 -15.03
N GLN A 451 -19.11 -9.42 -15.64
CA GLN A 451 -19.78 -9.14 -16.91
C GLN A 451 -19.24 -10.01 -18.05
N GLU A 452 -17.93 -10.23 -18.12
CA GLU A 452 -17.32 -11.12 -19.10
C GLU A 452 -17.79 -12.57 -18.94
N GLU A 453 -18.07 -13.03 -17.71
CA GLU A 453 -18.59 -14.37 -17.48
C GLU A 453 -20.06 -14.51 -17.93
N TYR A 454 -20.93 -13.56 -17.59
CA TYR A 454 -22.32 -13.56 -18.10
C TYR A 454 -22.37 -13.55 -19.62
N MET A 455 -21.48 -12.79 -20.28
CA MET A 455 -21.37 -12.76 -21.73
C MET A 455 -20.88 -14.10 -22.31
N LYS A 456 -19.96 -14.81 -21.64
CA LYS A 456 -19.51 -16.14 -22.07
C LYS A 456 -20.58 -17.22 -21.91
N GLU A 457 -21.46 -17.08 -20.92
CA GLU A 457 -22.57 -18.01 -20.66
C GLU A 457 -23.83 -17.70 -21.50
N ASP A 458 -23.76 -16.75 -22.44
CA ASP A 458 -24.89 -16.29 -23.26
C ASP A 458 -26.11 -15.84 -22.43
N ILE A 459 -25.87 -15.30 -21.23
CA ILE A 459 -26.91 -14.77 -20.35
C ILE A 459 -27.20 -13.31 -20.76
N PRO A 460 -28.47 -12.94 -21.05
CA PRO A 460 -28.83 -11.55 -21.36
C PRO A 460 -28.47 -10.61 -20.21
N TRP A 461 -27.45 -9.78 -20.42
CA TRP A 461 -26.92 -8.88 -19.41
C TRP A 461 -27.04 -7.42 -19.85
N THR A 462 -27.52 -6.56 -18.94
CA THR A 462 -27.48 -5.11 -19.13
C THR A 462 -26.19 -4.60 -18.52
N LEU A 463 -25.27 -4.08 -19.35
CA LEU A 463 -23.98 -3.58 -18.89
C LEU A 463 -24.19 -2.54 -17.77
N ILE A 464 -23.55 -2.79 -16.64
CA ILE A 464 -23.54 -1.84 -15.52
C ILE A 464 -22.46 -0.82 -15.81
N ASP A 465 -22.85 0.44 -15.90
CA ASP A 465 -21.91 1.55 -16.00
C ASP A 465 -21.20 1.75 -14.66
N PHE A 466 -19.88 1.85 -14.69
CA PHE A 466 -19.05 2.09 -13.53
C PHE A 466 -17.90 3.02 -13.90
N TYR A 467 -17.36 3.73 -12.92
CA TYR A 467 -16.23 4.63 -13.15
C TYR A 467 -14.93 3.82 -13.32
N ASP A 468 -14.47 3.70 -14.57
CA ASP A 468 -13.14 3.14 -14.87
C ASP A 468 -12.05 4.18 -14.59
N ASN A 469 -11.19 3.86 -13.63
CA ASN A 469 -10.10 4.72 -13.19
C ASN A 469 -8.77 4.47 -13.93
N GLN A 470 -8.76 3.65 -14.99
CA GLN A 470 -7.58 3.44 -15.83
C GLN A 470 -6.99 4.76 -16.39
N PRO A 471 -7.79 5.76 -16.82
CA PRO A 471 -7.24 7.01 -17.35
C PRO A 471 -6.41 7.83 -16.35
N VAL A 472 -6.74 7.81 -15.04
CA VAL A 472 -5.91 8.48 -14.01
C VAL A 472 -4.66 7.67 -13.70
N ILE A 473 -4.74 6.34 -13.75
CA ILE A 473 -3.56 5.48 -13.62
C ILE A 473 -2.58 5.75 -14.76
N ASP A 474 -3.06 5.81 -16.00
CA ASP A 474 -2.23 6.11 -17.17
C ASP A 474 -1.61 7.51 -17.08
N LEU A 475 -2.36 8.50 -16.60
CA LEU A 475 -1.84 9.85 -16.34
C LEU A 475 -0.61 9.81 -15.40
N ILE A 476 -0.63 8.92 -14.41
CA ILE A 476 0.41 8.79 -13.39
C ILE A 476 1.61 7.96 -13.87
N GLU A 477 1.38 6.73 -14.35
CA GLU A 477 2.43 5.73 -14.55
C GLU A 477 2.84 5.48 -16.00
N ALA A 478 2.03 5.89 -16.98
CA ALA A 478 2.34 5.61 -18.38
C ALA A 478 3.57 6.40 -18.86
N LYS A 479 4.07 6.05 -20.04
CA LYS A 479 5.09 6.87 -20.71
C LYS A 479 4.56 8.29 -20.92
N MET A 480 5.41 9.28 -20.67
CA MET A 480 5.03 10.70 -20.63
C MET A 480 3.99 11.03 -19.55
N GLY A 481 3.77 10.14 -18.58
CA GLY A 481 2.98 10.38 -17.37
C GLY A 481 3.77 11.12 -16.29
N ILE A 482 3.12 11.41 -15.16
CA ILE A 482 3.70 12.21 -14.07
C ILE A 482 5.00 11.61 -13.54
N LEU A 483 5.03 10.30 -13.28
CA LEU A 483 6.21 9.60 -12.74
C LEU A 483 7.36 9.54 -13.75
N ASP A 484 7.06 9.27 -15.02
CA ASP A 484 8.06 9.20 -16.09
C ASP A 484 8.74 10.58 -16.29
N LEU A 485 7.94 11.65 -16.34
CA LEU A 485 8.45 13.03 -16.43
C LEU A 485 9.25 13.44 -15.19
N LEU A 486 8.88 12.94 -14.00
CA LEU A 486 9.63 13.18 -12.76
C LEU A 486 10.98 12.48 -12.80
N ASP A 487 11.02 11.23 -13.26
CA ASP A 487 12.24 10.45 -13.39
C ASP A 487 13.20 11.09 -14.40
N GLU A 488 12.70 11.55 -15.55
CA GLU A 488 13.48 12.29 -16.52
C GLU A 488 14.11 13.57 -15.94
N GLU A 489 13.36 14.38 -15.19
CA GLU A 489 13.91 15.58 -14.57
C GLU A 489 14.92 15.24 -13.46
N CYS A 490 14.71 14.14 -12.73
CA CYS A 490 15.65 13.66 -11.73
C CYS A 490 17.02 13.32 -12.31
N LEU A 491 17.08 12.85 -13.57
CA LEU A 491 18.32 12.56 -14.31
C LEU A 491 19.07 13.83 -14.75
N PHE A 492 18.40 14.98 -14.84
CA PHE A 492 19.00 16.21 -15.30
C PHE A 492 19.83 16.88 -14.18
N PRO A 493 21.14 17.18 -14.38
CA PRO A 493 22.01 17.72 -13.33
C PRO A 493 21.56 19.07 -12.74
N GLN A 494 20.85 19.87 -13.53
CA GLN A 494 20.27 21.16 -13.14
C GLN A 494 18.73 21.10 -13.06
N GLY A 495 18.16 19.89 -12.97
CA GLY A 495 16.72 19.72 -12.89
C GLY A 495 16.16 20.27 -11.57
N THR A 496 15.01 20.95 -11.65
CA THR A 496 14.34 21.58 -10.51
C THR A 496 12.87 21.19 -10.46
N ASP A 497 12.25 21.27 -9.27
CA ASP A 497 10.80 21.03 -9.11
C ASP A 497 9.96 21.94 -10.03
N MET A 498 10.39 23.19 -10.22
CA MET A 498 9.71 24.13 -11.12
C MET A 498 9.82 23.72 -12.60
N ASN A 499 11.00 23.28 -13.05
CA ASN A 499 11.16 22.79 -14.42
C ASN A 499 10.27 21.58 -14.68
N TRP A 500 10.24 20.63 -13.73
CA TRP A 500 9.37 19.47 -13.80
C TRP A 500 7.89 19.87 -13.83
N LEU A 501 7.45 20.78 -12.96
CA LEU A 501 6.07 21.27 -12.96
C LEU A 501 5.69 21.93 -14.30
N GLN A 502 6.59 22.71 -14.90
CA GLN A 502 6.34 23.28 -16.24
C GLN A 502 6.22 22.19 -17.31
N LYS A 503 7.02 21.11 -17.23
CA LYS A 503 6.85 19.94 -18.11
C LYS A 503 5.47 19.32 -17.91
N LEU A 504 5.01 19.12 -16.68
CA LEU A 504 3.66 18.59 -16.43
C LEU A 504 2.58 19.46 -17.10
N TYR A 505 2.64 20.79 -16.95
CA TYR A 505 1.68 21.68 -17.60
C TYR A 505 1.70 21.57 -19.12
N ASN A 506 2.90 21.48 -19.72
CA ASN A 506 3.05 21.42 -21.18
C ASN A 506 2.56 20.09 -21.77
N TYR A 507 2.84 18.96 -21.11
CA TYR A 507 2.50 17.64 -21.63
C TYR A 507 1.13 17.13 -21.20
N LEU A 508 0.68 17.50 -19.99
CA LEU A 508 -0.53 16.96 -19.36
C LEU A 508 -1.66 18.00 -19.22
N GLY A 509 -1.40 19.29 -19.45
CA GLY A 509 -2.38 20.37 -19.23
C GLY A 509 -3.66 20.28 -20.06
N SER A 510 -3.69 19.48 -21.12
CA SER A 510 -4.88 19.20 -21.93
C SER A 510 -5.67 17.96 -21.49
N LYS A 511 -5.14 17.17 -20.55
CA LYS A 511 -5.78 15.95 -20.05
C LYS A 511 -6.91 16.35 -19.07
N PRO A 512 -8.11 15.74 -19.16
CA PRO A 512 -9.26 16.13 -18.35
C PRO A 512 -9.09 15.87 -16.85
N LEU A 513 -8.21 14.94 -16.48
CA LEU A 513 -7.96 14.54 -15.07
C LEU A 513 -6.75 15.27 -14.45
N PHE A 514 -6.18 16.25 -15.17
CA PHE A 514 -5.05 17.05 -14.72
C PHE A 514 -5.40 18.53 -14.83
N GLU A 515 -5.26 19.28 -13.74
CA GLU A 515 -5.55 20.71 -13.73
C GLU A 515 -4.38 21.53 -13.19
N LYS A 516 -4.25 22.76 -13.71
CA LYS A 516 -3.38 23.80 -13.16
C LYS A 516 -4.20 24.69 -12.21
N PRO A 517 -3.84 24.80 -10.93
CA PRO A 517 -4.48 25.74 -10.01
C PRO A 517 -4.42 27.17 -10.55
N ARG A 518 -5.51 27.92 -10.43
CA ARG A 518 -5.58 29.31 -10.94
C ARG A 518 -4.69 30.28 -10.17
N LEU A 519 -4.51 30.03 -8.87
CA LEU A 519 -3.85 30.95 -7.93
C LEU A 519 -2.44 30.49 -7.51
N SER A 520 -2.01 29.29 -7.92
CA SER A 520 -0.69 28.75 -7.60
C SER A 520 0.10 28.45 -8.86
N SER A 521 1.36 28.89 -8.88
CA SER A 521 2.33 28.49 -9.91
C SER A 521 3.20 27.31 -9.49
N GLU A 522 3.03 26.80 -8.27
CA GLU A 522 3.90 25.80 -7.62
C GLU A 522 3.18 24.48 -7.31
N ALA A 523 1.97 24.26 -7.83
CA ALA A 523 1.17 23.08 -7.55
C ALA A 523 0.42 22.55 -8.77
N PHE A 524 0.01 21.28 -8.75
CA PHE A 524 -0.83 20.66 -9.79
C PHE A 524 -1.97 19.88 -9.15
N VAL A 525 -3.08 19.68 -9.87
CA VAL A 525 -4.25 18.95 -9.37
C VAL A 525 -4.46 17.69 -10.19
N ILE A 526 -4.78 16.59 -9.50
CA ILE A 526 -5.24 15.34 -10.12
C ILE A 526 -6.67 15.07 -9.67
N GLN A 527 -7.55 14.73 -10.62
CA GLN A 527 -8.84 14.15 -10.32
C GLN A 527 -8.67 12.66 -10.06
N HIS A 528 -8.68 12.28 -8.78
CA HIS A 528 -8.68 10.87 -8.36
C HIS A 528 -10.10 10.30 -8.32
N PHE A 529 -10.22 8.99 -8.12
CA PHE A 529 -11.52 8.33 -7.96
C PHE A 529 -12.32 8.86 -6.75
N ALA A 530 -11.62 9.27 -5.69
CA ALA A 530 -12.23 9.73 -4.45
C ALA A 530 -12.48 11.25 -4.43
N ASP A 531 -11.50 12.06 -4.86
CA ASP A 531 -11.59 13.52 -4.83
C ASP A 531 -10.54 14.19 -5.75
N LYS A 532 -10.65 15.51 -5.95
CA LYS A 532 -9.59 16.34 -6.52
C LYS A 532 -8.53 16.63 -5.46
N VAL A 533 -7.26 16.41 -5.79
CA VAL A 533 -6.15 16.64 -4.85
C VAL A 533 -5.11 17.57 -5.47
N GLU A 534 -4.83 18.68 -4.79
CA GLU A 534 -3.75 19.61 -5.13
C GLU A 534 -2.44 19.19 -4.46
N TYR A 535 -1.37 19.02 -5.25
CA TYR A 535 -0.02 18.65 -4.80
C TYR A 535 0.97 19.79 -5.04
N GLN A 536 1.73 20.15 -4.00
CA GLN A 536 2.82 21.13 -4.10
C GLN A 536 4.07 20.50 -4.71
N CYS A 537 4.63 21.08 -5.78
CA CYS A 537 5.76 20.49 -6.48
C CYS A 537 7.06 20.48 -5.66
N LYS A 538 7.17 21.34 -4.66
CA LYS A 538 8.36 21.50 -3.84
C LYS A 538 8.79 20.18 -3.19
N GLY A 539 10.03 19.78 -3.44
CA GLY A 539 10.67 18.59 -2.89
C GLY A 539 10.39 17.29 -3.64
N PHE A 540 9.61 17.29 -4.73
CA PHE A 540 9.31 16.06 -5.49
C PHE A 540 10.57 15.42 -6.08
N LEU A 541 11.47 16.19 -6.71
CA LEU A 541 12.71 15.63 -7.27
C LEU A 541 13.61 15.04 -6.19
N GLU A 542 13.75 15.74 -5.06
CA GLU A 542 14.58 15.27 -3.97
C GLU A 542 14.05 13.97 -3.38
N LYS A 543 12.74 13.94 -3.08
CA LYS A 543 12.06 12.78 -2.49
C LYS A 543 12.09 11.59 -3.44
N ASN A 544 11.98 11.80 -4.75
CA ASN A 544 12.04 10.73 -5.74
C ASN A 544 13.47 10.21 -6.00
N ARG A 545 14.48 11.09 -5.93
CA ARG A 545 15.89 10.69 -6.08
C ARG A 545 16.33 9.70 -4.99
N ASP A 546 15.86 9.87 -3.75
CA ASP A 546 16.16 9.01 -2.59
C ASP A 546 17.66 8.60 -2.51
N ASN A 547 18.56 9.50 -2.92
CA ASN A 547 19.97 9.20 -3.14
C ASN A 547 20.79 9.46 -1.89
N LEU A 548 21.43 8.41 -1.38
CA LEU A 548 22.44 8.50 -0.34
C LEU A 548 23.84 8.56 -0.98
N TYR A 549 24.71 9.45 -0.49
CA TYR A 549 26.09 9.52 -0.98
C TYR A 549 26.86 8.23 -0.70
N GLU A 550 27.59 7.74 -1.69
CA GLU A 550 28.34 6.48 -1.61
C GLU A 550 29.40 6.50 -0.50
N GLU A 551 29.92 7.68 -0.17
CA GLU A 551 30.87 7.84 0.92
C GLU A 551 30.21 7.66 2.29
N LEU A 552 28.99 8.17 2.47
CA LEU A 552 28.22 7.93 3.70
C LEU A 552 27.88 6.45 3.84
N VAL A 553 27.49 5.80 2.74
CA VAL A 553 27.31 4.34 2.67
C VAL A 553 28.59 3.61 3.08
N SER A 554 29.74 4.05 2.55
CA SER A 554 31.04 3.44 2.87
C SER A 554 31.42 3.60 4.35
N VAL A 555 31.08 4.74 4.97
CA VAL A 555 31.28 4.93 6.41
C VAL A 555 30.39 3.98 7.22
N MET A 556 29.13 3.83 6.83
CA MET A 556 28.22 2.89 7.51
C MET A 556 28.66 1.43 7.30
N ARG A 557 29.16 1.06 6.12
CA ARG A 557 29.72 -0.28 5.85
C ARG A 557 30.94 -0.60 6.73
N ALA A 558 31.76 0.40 7.03
CA ALA A 558 32.92 0.27 7.92
C ALA A 558 32.55 0.31 9.42
N SER A 559 31.27 0.32 9.74
CA SER A 559 30.77 0.29 11.12
C SER A 559 31.22 -0.98 11.86
N LYS A 560 31.52 -0.81 13.15
CA LYS A 560 31.75 -1.93 14.08
C LYS A 560 30.45 -2.52 14.66
N PHE A 561 29.30 -1.96 14.28
CA PHE A 561 27.99 -2.38 14.75
C PHE A 561 27.43 -3.47 13.80
N PRO A 562 27.32 -4.74 14.25
CA PRO A 562 27.05 -5.87 13.35
C PRO A 562 25.76 -5.73 12.55
N LEU A 563 24.66 -5.29 13.20
CA LEU A 563 23.37 -5.09 12.54
C LEU A 563 23.48 -4.16 11.33
N LEU A 564 24.33 -3.13 11.41
CA LEU A 564 24.54 -2.18 10.31
C LEU A 564 25.55 -2.68 9.28
N ALA A 565 26.58 -3.40 9.69
CA ALA A 565 27.58 -3.95 8.77
C ALA A 565 26.97 -5.03 7.87
N ASP A 566 26.15 -5.93 8.43
CA ASP A 566 25.48 -7.00 7.70
C ASP A 566 24.57 -6.42 6.60
N PHE A 567 23.88 -5.32 6.87
CA PHE A 567 23.07 -4.60 5.89
C PHE A 567 23.79 -4.28 4.59
N TYR A 568 24.87 -3.51 4.71
CA TYR A 568 25.54 -2.90 3.58
C TYR A 568 26.39 -3.93 2.82
N ASN A 569 26.63 -5.10 3.43
CA ASN A 569 27.24 -6.26 2.80
C ASN A 569 26.19 -7.10 2.03
N GLU A 570 24.98 -7.28 2.57
CA GLU A 570 23.88 -7.98 1.87
C GLU A 570 23.36 -7.22 0.63
N GLU A 571 23.28 -5.88 0.69
CA GLU A 571 22.92 -5.05 -0.48
C GLU A 571 23.89 -5.24 -1.66
N GLU A 572 25.19 -5.37 -1.37
CA GLU A 572 26.22 -5.56 -2.39
C GLU A 572 26.05 -6.92 -3.09
N ASN A 573 25.82 -7.99 -2.33
CA ASN A 573 25.59 -9.33 -2.87
C ASN A 573 24.33 -9.40 -3.75
N ASN A 574 23.25 -8.72 -3.34
CA ASN A 574 22.02 -8.64 -4.15
C ASN A 574 22.18 -7.78 -5.41
N SER A 575 23.11 -6.81 -5.42
CA SER A 575 23.41 -5.99 -6.60
C SER A 575 24.22 -6.74 -7.66
N VAL A 576 25.07 -7.70 -7.25
CA VAL A 576 25.90 -8.53 -8.14
C VAL A 576 25.07 -9.63 -8.83
N ILE A 577 24.08 -10.20 -8.14
CA ILE A 577 23.24 -11.30 -8.67
C ILE A 577 22.26 -10.83 -9.77
N LYS A 578 21.91 -9.54 -9.84
CA LYS A 578 21.04 -8.97 -10.89
C LYS A 578 21.75 -8.76 -12.25
N GLY A 579 23.02 -9.14 -12.37
CA GLY A 579 23.87 -8.92 -13.54
C GLY A 579 23.98 -10.07 -14.56
N VAL A 580 22.90 -10.79 -14.89
CA VAL A 580 22.94 -11.70 -16.06
C VAL A 580 22.83 -10.88 -17.34
N LYS A 581 23.97 -10.63 -18.00
CA LYS A 581 24.05 -9.90 -19.28
C LYS A 581 23.49 -10.73 -20.44
N VAL A 582 22.32 -10.36 -20.95
CA VAL A 582 21.92 -10.70 -22.33
C VAL A 582 22.53 -9.64 -23.26
N LYS A 583 23.46 -10.05 -24.14
CA LYS A 583 24.07 -9.15 -25.14
C LYS A 583 23.02 -8.74 -26.19
N ALA A 584 22.70 -7.46 -26.27
CA ALA A 584 22.00 -6.89 -27.42
C ALA A 584 22.99 -6.62 -28.56
N ALA A 585 22.64 -7.03 -29.78
CA ALA A 585 23.40 -6.74 -30.99
C ALA A 585 22.95 -5.37 -31.55
N ARG A 586 23.67 -4.31 -31.17
CA ARG A 586 23.99 -3.09 -31.96
C ARG A 586 24.56 -1.99 -31.05
N SER A 587 25.57 -1.29 -31.54
CA SER A 587 26.31 -0.25 -30.83
C SER A 587 25.58 1.09 -30.84
N GLY A 588 24.81 1.37 -29.79
CA GLY A 588 24.33 2.72 -29.46
C GLY A 588 25.30 3.43 -28.51
N VAL A 589 25.43 4.74 -28.68
CA VAL A 589 26.28 5.64 -27.87
C VAL A 589 25.96 5.47 -26.38
N LYS A 590 26.98 5.18 -25.57
CA LYS A 590 26.86 4.94 -24.12
C LYS A 590 26.77 6.28 -23.37
N PRO A 591 25.72 6.55 -22.58
CA PRO A 591 25.74 7.64 -21.61
C PRO A 591 26.70 7.32 -20.45
N ALA A 592 27.37 8.34 -19.94
CA ALA A 592 28.53 8.23 -19.05
C ALA A 592 28.21 7.93 -17.56
N ASN A 593 26.96 7.64 -17.18
CA ASN A 593 26.60 7.35 -15.79
C ASN A 593 25.83 6.03 -15.68
N LYS A 594 26.55 4.94 -15.39
CA LYS A 594 25.99 3.59 -15.16
C LYS A 594 25.31 3.41 -13.79
N GLN A 595 25.22 4.46 -12.97
CA GLN A 595 24.82 4.37 -11.56
C GLN A 595 23.48 5.04 -11.20
N LEU A 596 22.69 5.52 -12.17
CA LEU A 596 21.33 5.98 -11.86
C LEU A 596 20.42 4.78 -11.62
N ARG A 597 20.31 4.47 -10.31
CA ARG A 597 19.44 3.48 -9.69
C ARG A 597 17.96 3.80 -10.00
N THR A 598 17.12 2.77 -10.02
CA THR A 598 15.64 2.87 -10.04
C THR A 598 15.15 3.88 -9.02
N THR A 599 14.28 4.81 -9.44
CA THR A 599 13.69 5.86 -8.60
C THR A 599 12.70 5.28 -7.59
N VAL A 600 12.18 6.12 -6.69
CA VAL A 600 11.08 5.70 -5.81
C VAL A 600 9.87 5.35 -6.66
N GLY A 601 9.47 6.22 -7.60
CA GLY A 601 8.37 5.98 -8.55
C GLY A 601 8.44 4.60 -9.22
N ASP A 602 9.58 4.26 -9.81
CA ASP A 602 9.85 2.95 -10.41
C ASP A 602 9.61 1.76 -9.47
N LYS A 603 10.04 1.88 -8.21
CA LYS A 603 9.87 0.84 -7.19
C LYS A 603 8.39 0.70 -6.82
N ILE A 604 7.67 1.82 -6.68
CA ILE A 604 6.24 1.84 -6.39
C ILE A 604 5.46 1.14 -7.50
N VAL A 605 5.71 1.50 -8.76
CA VAL A 605 5.05 0.87 -9.93
C VAL A 605 5.31 -0.64 -9.96
N LYS A 606 6.55 -1.08 -9.75
CA LYS A 606 6.89 -2.52 -9.69
C LYS A 606 6.20 -3.26 -8.55
N ILE A 607 6.11 -2.62 -7.38
CA ILE A 607 5.41 -3.17 -6.22
C ILE A 607 3.93 -3.31 -6.54
N LEU A 608 3.27 -2.25 -7.01
CA LEU A 608 1.83 -2.24 -7.28
C LEU A 608 1.46 -3.22 -8.41
N ASN A 609 2.29 -3.33 -9.45
CA ASN A 609 2.07 -4.32 -10.52
C ASN A 609 2.33 -5.77 -10.10
N SER A 610 3.00 -6.01 -8.96
CA SER A 610 3.11 -7.36 -8.38
C SER A 610 1.82 -7.82 -7.67
N TYR A 611 0.86 -6.91 -7.47
CA TYR A 611 -0.44 -7.15 -6.83
C TYR A 611 -1.61 -7.24 -7.78
N THR A 612 -1.48 -6.67 -8.98
CA THR A 612 -2.28 -7.14 -10.10
C THR A 612 -2.00 -8.64 -10.18
N PRO A 613 -3.01 -9.52 -10.11
CA PRO A 613 -2.81 -10.87 -10.56
C PRO A 613 -2.20 -10.75 -11.94
N ILE A 614 -0.90 -11.05 -12.06
CA ILE A 614 -0.41 -11.55 -13.32
C ILE A 614 -1.25 -12.80 -13.42
N ASP A 615 -2.28 -12.72 -14.27
CA ASP A 615 -3.08 -13.87 -14.62
C ASP A 615 -2.12 -15.05 -14.64
N ASP A 616 -2.45 -16.11 -13.90
CA ASP A 616 -1.75 -17.39 -13.96
C ASP A 616 -1.77 -18.00 -15.41
N PHE A 617 -2.08 -17.17 -16.43
CA PHE A 617 -2.25 -17.44 -17.85
C PHE A 617 -1.35 -16.64 -18.81
N GLU A 618 -0.43 -15.75 -18.39
CA GLU A 618 0.61 -15.27 -19.34
C GLU A 618 1.74 -16.29 -19.59
N LYS A 619 1.66 -17.48 -19.00
CA LYS A 619 2.48 -18.63 -19.41
C LYS A 619 1.81 -19.45 -20.50
N ARG A 620 1.71 -18.93 -21.72
CA ARG A 620 1.60 -19.80 -22.91
C ARG A 620 1.92 -19.21 -24.28
N VAL A 621 2.45 -18.00 -24.38
CA VAL A 621 2.92 -17.48 -25.67
C VAL A 621 4.33 -16.93 -25.52
N ALA A 622 5.30 -17.61 -26.14
CA ALA A 622 6.69 -17.17 -26.09
C ALA A 622 6.84 -15.78 -26.73
N PRO A 623 7.60 -14.84 -26.14
CA PRO A 623 7.87 -13.53 -26.73
C PRO A 623 8.49 -13.59 -28.15
N SER A 624 9.10 -14.73 -28.50
CA SER A 624 9.57 -15.05 -29.85
C SER A 624 8.43 -15.28 -30.85
N PHE A 625 7.31 -15.86 -30.41
CA PHE A 625 6.12 -16.07 -31.23
C PHE A 625 5.42 -14.73 -31.52
N VAL A 626 5.24 -13.89 -30.50
CA VAL A 626 4.65 -12.55 -30.66
C VAL A 626 5.47 -11.70 -31.64
N ARG A 627 6.80 -11.70 -31.52
CA ARG A 627 7.69 -11.00 -32.45
C ARG A 627 7.63 -11.54 -33.88
N LYS A 628 7.44 -12.86 -34.04
CA LYS A 628 7.34 -13.49 -35.36
C LYS A 628 6.01 -13.14 -36.05
N VAL A 629 4.91 -13.07 -35.29
CA VAL A 629 3.61 -12.60 -35.78
C VAL A 629 3.66 -11.11 -36.14
N GLN A 630 4.26 -10.28 -35.30
CA GLN A 630 4.42 -8.84 -35.58
C GLN A 630 5.30 -8.56 -36.81
N ALA A 631 6.37 -9.33 -37.02
CA ALA A 631 7.21 -9.20 -38.21
C ALA A 631 6.46 -9.58 -39.50
N LEU A 632 5.62 -10.63 -39.45
CA LEU A 632 4.78 -11.04 -40.58
C LEU A 632 3.65 -10.05 -40.87
N LEU A 633 3.18 -9.30 -39.86
CA LEU A 633 2.19 -8.24 -40.02
C LEU A 633 2.78 -6.94 -40.58
N GLN A 634 4.09 -6.69 -40.41
CA GLN A 634 4.77 -5.50 -40.95
C GLN A 634 5.01 -5.57 -42.47
N GLU A 635 4.98 -6.75 -43.08
CA GLU A 635 5.13 -6.94 -44.54
C GLU A 635 3.78 -6.92 -45.29
N ARG A 636 2.66 -6.62 -44.61
CA ARG A 636 1.33 -6.51 -45.26
C ARG A 636 1.15 -5.15 -45.94
N GLU A 637 1.08 -5.14 -47.27
CA GLU A 637 0.44 -4.06 -48.03
C GLU A 637 -1.07 -4.34 -48.14
N GLY A 638 -1.85 -3.95 -47.13
CA GLY A 638 -3.32 -4.10 -47.14
C GLY A 638 -4.03 -3.79 -45.82
N SER A 639 -5.26 -3.28 -45.91
CA SER A 639 -6.13 -2.72 -44.85
C SER A 639 -6.13 -3.46 -43.49
N ASN A 640 -6.07 -2.69 -42.40
CA ASN A 640 -6.00 -3.08 -40.98
C ASN A 640 -7.28 -3.73 -40.40
N GLN A 641 -8.17 -4.31 -41.22
CA GLN A 641 -9.55 -4.60 -40.80
C GLN A 641 -10.00 -6.06 -40.96
N LEU A 642 -9.12 -7.04 -40.74
CA LEU A 642 -9.51 -8.45 -40.61
C LEU A 642 -8.74 -9.14 -39.46
N MET A 643 -9.48 -9.64 -38.46
CA MET A 643 -8.98 -10.31 -37.25
C MET A 643 -8.73 -11.83 -37.40
N MET A 644 -9.05 -12.44 -38.56
CA MET A 644 -8.69 -13.83 -38.84
C MET A 644 -8.50 -14.07 -40.34
N ASP A 645 -7.34 -14.61 -40.70
CA ASP A 645 -7.03 -15.06 -42.06
C ASP A 645 -6.87 -16.60 -42.03
N ALA A 646 -7.76 -17.30 -42.72
CA ALA A 646 -7.79 -18.77 -42.74
C ALA A 646 -6.67 -19.41 -43.58
N GLN A 647 -5.84 -18.61 -44.27
CA GLN A 647 -4.76 -19.12 -45.12
C GLN A 647 -3.50 -19.53 -44.34
N TYR A 648 -3.33 -19.10 -43.08
CA TYR A 648 -2.17 -19.45 -42.26
C TYR A 648 -2.53 -20.28 -41.03
N ARG A 649 -2.06 -21.53 -41.02
CA ARG A 649 -2.16 -22.44 -39.87
C ARG A 649 -0.86 -22.42 -39.08
N PHE A 650 -0.91 -21.98 -37.83
CA PHE A 650 0.23 -22.06 -36.90
C PHE A 650 0.15 -23.36 -36.11
N GLN A 651 1.18 -24.21 -36.22
CA GLN A 651 1.26 -25.42 -35.41
C GLN A 651 1.64 -25.06 -33.97
N VAL A 652 0.75 -25.37 -33.02
CA VAL A 652 1.00 -25.23 -31.59
C VAL A 652 1.20 -26.63 -31.02
N THR A 653 2.38 -26.91 -30.46
CA THR A 653 2.67 -28.17 -29.78
C THR A 653 2.43 -28.00 -28.29
N PHE A 654 1.42 -28.68 -27.75
CA PHE A 654 1.21 -28.75 -26.30
C PHE A 654 2.14 -29.81 -25.69
N PRO A 655 2.74 -29.57 -24.50
CA PRO A 655 3.48 -30.61 -23.81
C PRO A 655 2.52 -31.74 -23.38
N PHE A 656 2.75 -32.93 -23.91
CA PHE A 656 2.04 -34.16 -23.56
C PHE A 656 2.64 -34.75 -22.29
N CYS A 657 1.87 -34.79 -21.19
CA CYS A 657 2.17 -35.68 -20.07
C CYS A 657 1.51 -37.03 -20.35
N PRO A 658 2.27 -38.12 -20.60
CA PRO A 658 1.67 -39.42 -20.81
C PRO A 658 0.93 -39.87 -19.54
N SER A 659 -0.33 -40.27 -19.71
CA SER A 659 -1.03 -41.05 -18.70
C SER A 659 -0.27 -42.36 -18.47
N THR A 660 -0.14 -42.80 -17.21
CA THR A 660 0.42 -44.11 -16.88
C THR A 660 -0.52 -45.27 -17.27
N GLN A 661 -1.73 -44.96 -17.73
CA GLN A 661 -2.67 -45.94 -18.25
C GLN A 661 -2.62 -45.95 -19.78
N ALA A 662 -2.36 -47.12 -20.35
CA ALA A 662 -2.47 -47.33 -21.79
C ALA A 662 -3.92 -47.06 -22.22
N LEU A 663 -4.09 -46.28 -23.30
CA LEU A 663 -5.40 -45.88 -23.85
C LEU A 663 -6.32 -47.08 -24.10
N GLU A 664 -5.73 -48.21 -24.42
CA GLU A 664 -6.37 -49.49 -24.70
C GLU A 664 -7.03 -50.16 -23.48
N LEU A 665 -6.69 -49.73 -22.26
CA LEU A 665 -7.29 -50.17 -21.00
C LEU A 665 -8.46 -49.29 -20.54
N LEU A 666 -8.70 -48.13 -21.19
CA LEU A 666 -9.84 -47.27 -20.87
C LEU A 666 -11.11 -47.81 -21.54
N GLN A 667 -11.98 -48.43 -20.74
CA GLN A 667 -13.36 -48.68 -21.15
C GLN A 667 -14.18 -47.41 -20.95
N VAL A 668 -14.63 -46.79 -22.05
CA VAL A 668 -15.60 -45.71 -22.00
C VAL A 668 -17.00 -46.34 -21.96
N PRO A 669 -17.79 -46.14 -20.89
CA PRO A 669 -19.15 -46.68 -20.82
C PRO A 669 -20.03 -46.16 -21.95
N SER A 670 -20.75 -47.06 -22.64
CA SER A 670 -21.63 -46.74 -23.77
C SER A 670 -22.75 -45.77 -23.40
N SER A 671 -23.08 -45.65 -22.11
CA SER A 671 -24.08 -44.73 -21.57
C SER A 671 -23.69 -43.25 -21.68
N LEU A 672 -22.41 -42.94 -21.93
CA LEU A 672 -21.94 -41.56 -21.98
C LEU A 672 -22.16 -40.86 -23.34
N HIS A 673 -22.60 -41.58 -24.38
CA HIS A 673 -22.96 -41.04 -25.71
C HIS A 673 -21.97 -40.01 -26.30
N LEU A 674 -20.66 -40.22 -26.13
CA LEU A 674 -19.62 -39.32 -26.62
C LEU A 674 -19.33 -39.57 -28.11
N GLY A 675 -20.18 -39.01 -28.98
CA GLY A 675 -20.13 -39.22 -30.44
C GLY A 675 -18.88 -38.70 -31.17
N PHE A 676 -17.97 -38.00 -30.48
CA PHE A 676 -16.71 -37.50 -31.05
C PHE A 676 -15.51 -38.43 -30.78
N LEU A 677 -15.69 -39.52 -30.02
CA LEU A 677 -14.65 -40.51 -29.73
C LEU A 677 -14.89 -41.78 -30.55
N THR A 678 -14.20 -41.90 -31.69
CA THR A 678 -14.10 -43.15 -32.44
C THR A 678 -12.85 -43.91 -32.01
N ARG A 679 -13.00 -45.14 -31.50
CA ARG A 679 -11.85 -46.03 -31.28
C ARG A 679 -11.39 -46.53 -32.66
N ILE A 680 -10.26 -46.02 -33.13
CA ILE A 680 -9.65 -46.43 -34.42
C ILE A 680 -8.98 -47.79 -34.24
#